data_AF-A0A2V8I926-F1
#
_entry.id   AF-A0A2V8I926-F1
#
_cell.length_a   1.000
_cell.length_b   1.000
_cell.length_c   1.000
_cell.angle_alpha   90.00
_cell.angle_beta   90.00
_cell.angle_gamma   90.00
#
_symmetry.space_group_name_H-M   'P 1'
#
loop_
_entity.id
_entity.type
_entity.pdbx_description
1 polymer ?
#
loop_
_entity_poly.entity_id
_entity_poly.type
_entity_poly.pdbx_seq_one_letter_code
_entity_poly.pdbx_strand_id
1 'polypeptide(L)'
;MRVAAALVTSVLLISSSAFAQTYPALDQEPACQTLMPAAAGGPLPRNPDVLVLRFLGVSNYELAYRDNVILLDAGIDKLAWWAPNNITPEEMTRHVNAILIGHAHGEHLWDAPYMADKTGALVVGDPISMRWVRGTGRVGEKKMAVVQGLGGETFTFNGFTVEAVQGHHNIVPDEYMRKDRAAAEAVGALKGGLTPDQQAHDRRLNGMVPLDAEEREKLITEGTVAYFFTFDNGFKAFYTDSAGPTTEAERKIAQTKGSIDLGFIPYYGGELAIPITMEYIRMFKPGVMLPTHHDGHRNRMLDMPMGPLNLAIRGEFPTSKAIAPLLRAPVCINTVTKELYIGTGTSQAPAPGAKAAMLQDPACQVLTPVSAGGPAPKDPETVAVRWLGWTNYEVAYRGNVFLLDAYYDRGPRMHPIGVAPADIKKANAIFIGHAHFDHMSDAAVVAKQTGAPVIGASFAGEVLTTGGVPARQFKAIKGGETMQYPGVTVEAVLGHHNVIATQVPQGFLEKQATSLDAASLQQPVTGTEQRQLDAIRARGSRDPKISTEGVINYMFTFGNGFHLLFADSPGPITDAQRALAQKVPAVDVAMLPYFDFDAGIPPLAELVKTFKPSTVFLGHHDAEGTMKWASNYPPALAIRDVSPRTRTMDVIYRTPVCFNTASKEMVVGW
;
A
#
# COMPACT_ATOMS: atom_id res chain seq x y z
N MET A 1 12.65 76.88 -52.35
CA MET A 1 12.93 76.33 -51.00
C MET A 1 11.62 75.90 -50.38
N ARG A 2 11.37 74.59 -50.27
CA ARG A 2 10.15 74.03 -49.67
C ARG A 2 10.48 73.54 -48.26
N VAL A 3 9.67 73.99 -47.29
CA VAL A 3 9.75 73.66 -45.87
C VAL A 3 9.16 72.27 -45.64
N ALA A 4 9.86 71.42 -44.89
CA ALA A 4 9.39 70.11 -44.46
C ALA A 4 9.13 70.11 -42.95
N ALA A 5 7.93 69.69 -42.56
CA ALA A 5 7.52 69.47 -41.18
C ALA A 5 7.98 68.08 -40.70
N ALA A 6 8.56 68.00 -39.50
CA ALA A 6 8.94 66.75 -38.85
C ALA A 6 7.82 66.30 -37.89
N LEU A 7 7.31 65.07 -38.09
CA LEU A 7 6.46 64.37 -37.14
C LEU A 7 7.33 63.65 -36.09
N VAL A 8 6.97 63.80 -34.82
CA VAL A 8 7.50 63.02 -33.70
C VAL A 8 6.63 61.78 -33.52
N THR A 9 7.24 60.59 -33.45
CA THR A 9 6.56 59.35 -33.06
C THR A 9 7.23 58.81 -31.80
N SER A 10 6.51 58.84 -30.68
CA SER A 10 6.94 58.25 -29.40
C SER A 10 6.63 56.75 -29.41
N VAL A 11 7.65 55.91 -29.24
CA VAL A 11 7.49 54.47 -28.97
C VAL A 11 7.56 54.27 -27.46
N LEU A 12 6.43 53.89 -26.85
CA LEU A 12 6.40 53.36 -25.48
C LEU A 12 6.87 51.90 -25.51
N LEU A 13 8.03 51.61 -24.91
CA LEU A 13 8.45 50.25 -24.58
C LEU A 13 7.77 49.84 -23.27
N ILE A 14 6.77 48.97 -23.34
CA ILE A 14 6.21 48.30 -22.17
C ILE A 14 7.09 47.10 -21.84
N SER A 15 7.83 47.16 -20.74
CA SER A 15 8.58 46.03 -20.19
C SER A 15 7.63 45.06 -19.49
N SER A 16 7.29 43.94 -20.13
CA SER A 16 6.60 42.82 -19.48
C SER A 16 7.59 41.93 -18.74
N SER A 17 7.98 42.33 -17.53
CA SER A 17 8.58 41.39 -16.57
C SER A 17 7.46 40.60 -15.89
N ALA A 18 7.00 39.54 -16.56
CA ALA A 18 6.18 38.52 -15.93
C ALA A 18 7.06 37.76 -14.92
N PHE A 19 6.85 38.01 -13.63
CA PHE A 19 7.41 37.15 -12.59
C PHE A 19 6.77 35.77 -12.77
N ALA A 20 7.57 34.77 -13.15
CA ALA A 20 7.12 33.38 -13.13
C ALA A 20 6.78 33.03 -11.68
N GLN A 21 5.49 32.81 -11.40
CA GLN A 21 5.02 32.40 -10.07
C GLN A 21 5.61 31.02 -9.77
N THR A 22 6.52 30.94 -8.81
CA THR A 22 7.10 29.68 -8.35
C THR A 22 6.15 29.01 -7.36
N TYR A 23 5.65 27.85 -7.72
CA TYR A 23 4.83 27.02 -6.82
C TYR A 23 5.70 26.11 -5.94
N PRO A 24 5.24 25.74 -4.74
CA PRO A 24 5.95 24.78 -3.89
C PRO A 24 6.06 23.40 -4.58
N ALA A 25 7.09 22.64 -4.21
CA ALA A 25 7.16 21.22 -4.54
C ALA A 25 6.00 20.45 -3.88
N LEU A 26 5.66 19.26 -4.38
CA LEU A 26 4.50 18.49 -3.87
C LEU A 26 4.60 18.18 -2.37
N ASP A 27 5.81 17.95 -1.85
CA ASP A 27 6.09 17.72 -0.44
C ASP A 27 5.99 18.99 0.44
N GLN A 28 5.78 20.15 -0.17
CA GLN A 28 5.59 21.45 0.47
C GLN A 28 4.21 22.07 0.19
N GLU A 29 3.45 21.52 -0.77
CA GLU A 29 2.09 21.96 -1.09
C GLU A 29 1.16 21.69 0.11
N PRO A 30 0.53 22.71 0.73
CA PRO A 30 -0.30 22.53 1.92
C PRO A 30 -1.41 21.49 1.78
N ALA A 31 -2.02 21.38 0.59
CA ALA A 31 -3.04 20.36 0.31
C ALA A 31 -2.49 18.92 0.35
N CYS A 32 -1.18 18.74 0.15
CA CYS A 32 -0.48 17.46 0.22
C CYS A 32 0.04 17.13 1.63
N GLN A 33 -0.03 18.08 2.57
CA GLN A 33 0.50 17.93 3.93
C GLN A 33 -0.59 17.75 4.99
N THR A 34 -1.82 17.42 4.58
CA THR A 34 -2.95 17.29 5.51
C THR A 34 -3.87 16.11 5.17
N LEU A 35 -4.34 15.45 6.23
CA LEU A 35 -5.37 14.40 6.16
C LEU A 35 -6.80 14.97 6.14
N MET A 36 -6.96 16.30 6.21
CA MET A 36 -8.29 16.92 6.13
C MET A 36 -8.68 17.07 4.65
N PRO A 37 -9.79 16.43 4.20
CA PRO A 37 -10.29 16.60 2.85
C PRO A 37 -10.73 18.05 2.57
N ALA A 38 -10.59 18.49 1.33
CA ALA A 38 -11.04 19.82 0.89
C ALA A 38 -12.57 19.99 1.08
N ALA A 39 -13.33 18.92 0.84
CA ALA A 39 -14.78 18.86 1.11
C ALA A 39 -15.12 19.13 2.57
N ALA A 40 -14.19 18.88 3.50
CA ALA A 40 -14.32 19.16 4.92
C ALA A 40 -13.62 20.43 5.41
N GLY A 41 -13.21 21.30 4.48
CA GLY A 41 -12.54 22.56 4.79
C GLY A 41 -11.01 22.47 4.83
N GLY A 42 -10.44 21.36 4.34
CA GLY A 42 -9.03 21.29 4.01
C GLY A 42 -8.63 22.28 2.90
N PRO A 43 -7.34 22.63 2.80
CA PRO A 43 -6.85 23.53 1.75
C PRO A 43 -6.95 22.88 0.37
N LEU A 44 -7.38 23.68 -0.61
CA LEU A 44 -7.24 23.38 -2.03
C LEU A 44 -5.77 23.52 -2.48
N PRO A 45 -5.35 22.82 -3.55
CA PRO A 45 -3.99 22.95 -4.08
C PRO A 45 -3.73 24.39 -4.54
N ARG A 46 -2.58 24.96 -4.13
CA ARG A 46 -2.15 26.30 -4.57
C ARG A 46 -1.62 26.26 -6.00
N ASN A 47 -0.92 25.20 -6.36
CA ASN A 47 -0.47 24.97 -7.73
C ASN A 47 -1.63 24.48 -8.61
N PRO A 48 -1.99 25.21 -9.69
CA PRO A 48 -3.14 24.88 -10.53
C PRO A 48 -2.96 23.60 -11.36
N ASP A 49 -1.74 23.06 -11.43
CA ASP A 49 -1.42 21.79 -12.08
C ASP A 49 -1.41 20.61 -11.11
N VAL A 50 -1.66 20.82 -9.81
CA VAL A 50 -1.64 19.76 -8.80
C VAL A 50 -3.05 19.21 -8.57
N LEU A 51 -3.20 17.92 -8.82
CA LEU A 51 -4.35 17.10 -8.45
C LEU A 51 -4.10 16.48 -7.08
N VAL A 52 -5.05 16.65 -6.16
CA VAL A 52 -5.00 16.05 -4.81
C VAL A 52 -6.14 15.06 -4.68
N LEU A 53 -5.81 13.83 -4.36
CA LEU A 53 -6.76 12.73 -4.21
C LEU A 53 -6.73 12.23 -2.77
N ARG A 54 -7.89 11.86 -2.23
CA ARG A 54 -7.99 11.18 -0.94
C ARG A 54 -8.93 10.01 -1.03
N PHE A 55 -8.43 8.84 -0.64
CA PHE A 55 -9.26 7.67 -0.48
C PHE A 55 -10.09 7.79 0.80
N LEU A 56 -11.40 7.58 0.67
CA LEU A 56 -12.41 7.71 1.73
C LEU A 56 -13.02 6.35 2.10
N GLY A 57 -12.56 5.26 1.47
CA GLY A 57 -12.98 3.89 1.75
C GLY A 57 -13.91 3.31 0.69
N VAL A 58 -13.91 1.98 0.55
CA VAL A 58 -14.65 1.23 -0.48
C VAL A 58 -14.20 1.68 -1.88
N SER A 59 -15.01 2.44 -2.60
CA SER A 59 -14.67 3.06 -3.89
C SER A 59 -14.54 4.57 -3.80
N ASN A 60 -14.78 5.15 -2.62
CA ASN A 60 -14.98 6.58 -2.46
C ASN A 60 -13.67 7.36 -2.51
N TYR A 61 -13.62 8.38 -3.37
CA TYR A 61 -12.49 9.29 -3.47
C TYR A 61 -12.93 10.75 -3.48
N GLU A 62 -12.21 11.60 -2.76
CA GLU A 62 -12.19 13.03 -3.04
C GLU A 62 -11.15 13.32 -4.13
N LEU A 63 -11.54 14.13 -5.12
CA LEU A 63 -10.68 14.73 -6.11
C LEU A 63 -10.73 16.25 -5.98
N ALA A 64 -9.61 16.87 -5.60
CA ALA A 64 -9.44 18.31 -5.55
C ALA A 64 -8.45 18.80 -6.62
N TYR A 65 -8.90 19.70 -7.49
CA TYR A 65 -8.08 20.28 -8.57
C TYR A 65 -8.55 21.70 -8.89
N ARG A 66 -7.62 22.66 -8.80
CA ARG A 66 -7.92 24.11 -8.82
C ARG A 66 -8.95 24.46 -7.75
N ASP A 67 -10.12 24.96 -8.13
CA ASP A 67 -11.24 25.30 -7.27
C ASP A 67 -12.33 24.20 -7.20
N ASN A 68 -12.14 23.08 -7.91
CA ASN A 68 -13.09 21.98 -7.93
C ASN A 68 -12.79 20.95 -6.83
N VAL A 69 -13.84 20.51 -6.16
CA VAL A 69 -13.90 19.33 -5.30
C VAL A 69 -14.99 18.42 -5.85
N ILE A 70 -14.58 17.26 -6.35
CA ILE A 70 -15.45 16.22 -6.90
C ILE A 70 -15.37 15.00 -5.99
N LEU A 71 -16.52 14.46 -5.62
CA LEU A 71 -16.60 13.17 -4.94
C LEU A 71 -16.90 12.09 -5.98
N LEU A 72 -16.04 11.07 -6.04
CA LEU A 72 -16.28 9.85 -6.78
C LEU A 72 -16.89 8.89 -5.77
N ASP A 73 -18.16 8.58 -5.98
CA ASP A 73 -19.08 8.05 -4.96
C ASP A 73 -19.19 8.92 -3.68
N ALA A 74 -20.22 8.66 -2.88
CA ALA A 74 -20.46 9.31 -1.60
C ALA A 74 -21.08 8.34 -0.58
N GLY A 75 -20.22 7.44 -0.13
CA GLY A 75 -20.38 6.45 0.93
C GLY A 75 -19.51 6.72 2.16
N ILE A 76 -19.59 7.92 2.74
CA ILE A 76 -18.59 8.44 3.69
C ILE A 76 -18.62 7.72 5.04
N ASP A 77 -19.81 7.41 5.56
CA ASP A 77 -20.00 6.73 6.83
C ASP A 77 -19.72 5.20 6.70
N LYS A 78 -18.41 4.88 6.60
CA LYS A 78 -17.91 3.53 6.30
C LYS A 78 -18.23 2.51 7.41
N LEU A 79 -18.70 1.34 6.98
CA LEU A 79 -19.09 0.18 7.80
C LEU A 79 -17.98 -0.62 8.51
N ALA A 80 -16.72 -0.47 8.11
CA ALA A 80 -15.64 -1.29 8.66
C ALA A 80 -15.29 -0.83 10.08
N TRP A 81 -15.81 -1.52 11.10
CA TRP A 81 -15.59 -1.18 12.51
C TRP A 81 -14.12 -1.15 12.93
N TRP A 82 -13.27 -1.91 12.24
CA TRP A 82 -11.85 -2.01 12.54
C TRP A 82 -11.01 -0.92 11.84
N ALA A 83 -11.58 -0.18 10.88
CA ALA A 83 -10.94 0.96 10.21
C ALA A 83 -11.96 2.04 9.80
N PRO A 84 -12.55 2.77 10.77
CA PRO A 84 -13.50 3.84 10.48
C PRO A 84 -12.81 4.99 9.73
N ASN A 85 -13.53 5.63 8.82
CA ASN A 85 -13.05 6.79 8.07
C ASN A 85 -12.70 7.98 8.99
N ASN A 86 -13.33 8.04 10.17
CA ASN A 86 -13.18 9.10 11.17
C ASN A 86 -13.40 10.50 10.59
N ILE A 87 -14.35 10.58 9.66
CA ILE A 87 -14.90 11.81 9.12
C ILE A 87 -16.37 11.56 8.79
N THR A 88 -17.22 12.52 9.08
CA THR A 88 -18.66 12.41 8.92
C THR A 88 -19.14 13.03 7.61
N PRO A 89 -20.31 12.60 7.08
CA PRO A 89 -20.94 13.26 5.95
C PRO A 89 -21.20 14.76 6.20
N GLU A 90 -21.54 15.14 7.44
CA GLU A 90 -21.74 16.54 7.83
C GLU A 90 -20.46 17.38 7.71
N GLU A 91 -19.33 16.85 8.19
CA GLU A 91 -18.05 17.51 8.03
C GLU A 91 -17.69 17.72 6.57
N MET A 92 -18.00 16.77 5.68
CA MET A 92 -17.74 16.81 4.24
C MET A 92 -18.64 17.78 3.44
N THR A 93 -19.41 18.64 4.09
CA THR A 93 -20.33 19.59 3.44
C THR A 93 -19.79 21.02 3.30
N ARG A 94 -18.48 21.23 3.45
CA ARG A 94 -17.88 22.58 3.38
C ARG A 94 -17.71 23.08 1.95
N HIS A 95 -17.25 22.23 1.03
CA HIS A 95 -17.01 22.61 -0.36
C HIS A 95 -17.06 21.40 -1.29
N VAL A 96 -18.17 21.21 -2.02
CA VAL A 96 -18.32 20.13 -3.02
C VAL A 96 -18.99 20.69 -4.27
N ASN A 97 -18.38 20.49 -5.43
CA ASN A 97 -18.91 20.96 -6.70
C ASN A 97 -19.78 19.91 -7.38
N ALA A 98 -19.37 18.64 -7.34
CA ALA A 98 -20.15 17.54 -7.88
C ALA A 98 -19.89 16.22 -7.15
N ILE A 99 -20.85 15.31 -7.26
CA ILE A 99 -20.80 13.93 -6.80
C ILE A 99 -21.11 13.03 -8.00
N LEU A 100 -20.16 12.18 -8.37
CA LEU A 100 -20.25 11.26 -9.50
C LEU A 100 -20.46 9.84 -8.95
N ILE A 101 -21.67 9.31 -9.09
CA ILE A 101 -22.07 8.01 -8.54
C ILE A 101 -21.81 6.92 -9.58
N GLY A 102 -21.14 5.84 -9.20
CA GLY A 102 -20.92 4.70 -10.09
C GLY A 102 -22.16 3.83 -10.26
N HIS A 103 -22.76 3.32 -9.19
CA HIS A 103 -24.03 2.57 -9.26
C HIS A 103 -24.89 2.65 -7.98
N ALA A 104 -26.13 2.15 -8.08
CA ALA A 104 -27.16 2.25 -7.05
C ALA A 104 -27.03 1.28 -5.85
N HIS A 105 -25.84 1.14 -5.28
CA HIS A 105 -25.62 0.47 -3.99
C HIS A 105 -25.33 1.48 -2.88
N GLY A 106 -25.74 1.16 -1.65
CA GLY A 106 -25.71 2.09 -0.51
C GLY A 106 -24.33 2.71 -0.26
N GLU A 107 -23.28 1.90 -0.34
CA GLU A 107 -21.88 2.27 -0.11
C GLU A 107 -21.27 3.21 -1.16
N HIS A 108 -22.03 3.51 -2.23
CA HIS A 108 -21.61 4.40 -3.31
C HIS A 108 -22.39 5.72 -3.32
N LEU A 109 -23.59 5.77 -2.73
CA LEU A 109 -24.55 6.82 -3.07
C LEU A 109 -25.27 7.47 -1.90
N TRP A 110 -25.37 6.77 -0.76
CA TRP A 110 -26.33 7.11 0.29
C TRP A 110 -26.17 8.50 0.92
N ASP A 111 -24.95 9.03 1.02
CA ASP A 111 -24.68 10.35 1.58
C ASP A 111 -24.81 11.45 0.53
N ALA A 112 -24.82 11.10 -0.76
CA ALA A 112 -24.85 12.04 -1.87
C ALA A 112 -26.00 13.05 -1.76
N PRO A 113 -27.27 12.65 -1.50
CA PRO A 113 -28.37 13.62 -1.44
C PRO A 113 -28.24 14.60 -0.27
N TYR A 114 -27.75 14.15 0.87
CA TYR A 114 -27.54 15.02 2.03
C TYR A 114 -26.42 16.02 1.75
N MET A 115 -25.29 15.55 1.21
CA MET A 115 -24.16 16.40 0.90
C MET A 115 -24.49 17.41 -0.21
N ALA A 116 -25.20 16.97 -1.25
CA ALA A 116 -25.65 17.84 -2.34
C ALA A 116 -26.66 18.91 -1.88
N ASP A 117 -27.58 18.57 -0.96
CA ASP A 117 -28.50 19.53 -0.32
C ASP A 117 -27.74 20.64 0.42
N LYS A 118 -26.68 20.28 1.15
CA LYS A 118 -25.89 21.25 1.93
C LYS A 118 -24.94 22.12 1.11
N THR A 119 -24.43 21.58 0.00
CA THR A 119 -23.37 22.23 -0.80
C THR A 119 -23.91 22.85 -2.09
N GLY A 120 -25.06 22.39 -2.58
CA GLY A 120 -25.56 22.70 -3.91
C GLY A 120 -24.81 21.97 -5.03
N ALA A 121 -24.09 20.89 -4.71
CA ALA A 121 -23.35 20.08 -5.68
C ALA A 121 -24.25 19.50 -6.78
N LEU A 122 -23.68 19.32 -7.97
CA LEU A 122 -24.29 18.52 -9.03
C LEU A 122 -24.18 17.03 -8.68
N VAL A 123 -25.26 16.28 -8.77
CA VAL A 123 -25.25 14.82 -8.62
C VAL A 123 -25.39 14.18 -10.00
N VAL A 124 -24.45 13.33 -10.37
CA VAL A 124 -24.45 12.60 -11.65
C VAL A 124 -24.55 11.11 -11.37
N GLY A 125 -25.38 10.39 -12.13
CA GLY A 125 -25.46 8.94 -12.04
C GLY A 125 -26.52 8.34 -12.96
N ASP A 126 -26.65 7.03 -12.90
CA ASP A 126 -27.56 6.27 -13.75
C ASP A 126 -29.06 6.49 -13.39
N PRO A 127 -30.01 6.08 -14.24
CA PRO A 127 -31.44 6.22 -13.96
C PRO A 127 -31.89 5.61 -12.63
N ILE A 128 -31.32 4.48 -12.19
CA ILE A 128 -31.65 3.79 -10.94
C ILE A 128 -31.17 4.61 -9.75
N SER A 129 -29.91 5.06 -9.78
CA SER A 129 -29.35 5.96 -8.76
C SER A 129 -30.16 7.25 -8.66
N MET A 130 -30.45 7.89 -9.80
CA MET A 130 -31.16 9.17 -9.84
C MET A 130 -32.63 9.05 -9.43
N ARG A 131 -33.29 7.92 -9.71
CA ARG A 131 -34.63 7.62 -9.15
C ARG A 131 -34.59 7.66 -7.63
N TRP A 132 -33.59 7.03 -7.02
CA TRP A 132 -33.47 7.02 -5.55
C TRP A 132 -33.14 8.41 -4.99
N VAL A 133 -32.16 9.12 -5.57
CA VAL A 133 -31.80 10.49 -5.17
C VAL A 133 -33.04 11.40 -5.21
N ARG A 134 -33.83 11.33 -6.28
CA ARG A 134 -35.10 12.06 -6.41
C ARG A 134 -36.09 11.69 -5.31
N GLY A 135 -36.20 10.39 -5.00
CA GLY A 135 -37.08 9.89 -3.93
C GLY A 135 -36.77 10.44 -2.54
N THR A 136 -35.54 10.91 -2.30
CA THR A 136 -35.20 11.56 -1.02
C THR A 136 -35.82 12.95 -0.85
N GLY A 137 -36.21 13.60 -1.96
CA GLY A 137 -36.72 14.98 -1.96
C GLY A 137 -35.71 16.07 -1.59
N ARG A 138 -34.42 15.72 -1.43
CA ARG A 138 -33.35 16.63 -0.99
C ARG A 138 -32.67 17.39 -2.13
N VAL A 139 -32.64 16.81 -3.33
CA VAL A 139 -31.92 17.38 -4.48
C VAL A 139 -32.92 17.78 -5.56
N GLY A 140 -32.83 19.02 -6.03
CA GLY A 140 -33.67 19.51 -7.11
C GLY A 140 -33.18 19.06 -8.49
N GLU A 141 -34.09 18.86 -9.45
CA GLU A 141 -33.77 18.34 -10.80
C GLU A 141 -32.66 19.12 -11.53
N LYS A 142 -32.55 20.44 -11.34
CA LYS A 142 -31.49 21.27 -11.95
C LYS A 142 -30.08 20.95 -11.44
N LYS A 143 -29.98 20.21 -10.34
CA LYS A 143 -28.75 19.75 -9.70
C LYS A 143 -28.54 18.25 -9.88
N MET A 144 -29.31 17.61 -10.76
CA MET A 144 -29.16 16.20 -11.10
C MET A 144 -28.86 16.06 -12.59
N ALA A 145 -27.96 15.14 -12.94
CA ALA A 145 -27.73 14.70 -14.30
C ALA A 145 -27.88 13.18 -14.36
N VAL A 146 -28.85 12.73 -15.15
CA VAL A 146 -29.06 11.30 -15.44
C VAL A 146 -28.20 10.95 -16.63
N VAL A 147 -27.38 9.90 -16.50
CA VAL A 147 -26.49 9.43 -17.58
C VAL A 147 -26.66 7.94 -17.85
N GLN A 148 -26.40 7.51 -19.08
CA GLN A 148 -26.34 6.08 -19.45
C GLN A 148 -24.93 5.60 -19.80
N GLY A 149 -24.03 6.52 -20.12
CA GLY A 149 -22.65 6.25 -20.49
C GLY A 149 -22.47 5.67 -21.90
N LEU A 150 -23.47 5.85 -22.77
CA LEU A 150 -23.47 5.35 -24.15
C LEU A 150 -22.84 6.35 -25.15
N GLY A 151 -22.43 7.52 -24.67
CA GLY A 151 -21.62 8.50 -25.39
C GLY A 151 -22.24 9.90 -25.47
N GLY A 152 -21.39 10.93 -25.52
CA GLY A 152 -21.78 12.34 -25.66
C GLY A 152 -22.21 13.04 -24.36
N GLU A 153 -22.36 12.29 -23.28
CA GLU A 153 -22.71 12.79 -21.95
C GLU A 153 -21.46 13.33 -21.25
N THR A 154 -21.25 14.65 -21.35
CA THR A 154 -20.04 15.32 -20.86
C THR A 154 -20.34 16.49 -19.92
N PHE A 155 -19.46 16.67 -18.93
CA PHE A 155 -19.56 17.71 -17.91
C PHE A 155 -18.23 18.46 -17.84
N THR A 156 -18.27 19.79 -17.93
CA THR A 156 -17.05 20.61 -17.90
C THR A 156 -16.90 21.31 -16.55
N PHE A 157 -15.72 21.18 -15.99
CA PHE A 157 -15.28 21.83 -14.76
C PHE A 157 -14.08 22.73 -15.07
N ASN A 158 -13.65 23.56 -14.11
CA ASN A 158 -12.47 24.38 -14.34
C ASN A 158 -11.22 23.51 -14.50
N GLY A 159 -10.74 23.35 -15.72
CA GLY A 159 -9.50 22.65 -16.04
C GLY A 159 -9.62 21.23 -16.55
N PHE A 160 -10.84 20.68 -16.63
CA PHE A 160 -11.08 19.32 -17.12
C PHE A 160 -12.53 19.08 -17.53
N THR A 161 -12.72 18.06 -18.36
CA THR A 161 -14.02 17.52 -18.76
C THR A 161 -14.15 16.07 -18.30
N VAL A 162 -15.37 15.69 -17.89
CA VAL A 162 -15.74 14.33 -17.51
C VAL A 162 -16.72 13.77 -18.54
N GLU A 163 -16.49 12.55 -19.01
CA GLU A 163 -17.37 11.80 -19.90
C GLU A 163 -17.90 10.56 -19.15
N ALA A 164 -19.22 10.39 -19.11
CA ALA A 164 -19.83 9.19 -18.53
C ALA A 164 -19.67 8.00 -19.49
N VAL A 165 -19.36 6.83 -18.94
CA VAL A 165 -19.07 5.60 -19.70
C VAL A 165 -19.83 4.44 -19.07
N GLN A 166 -20.58 3.68 -19.86
CA GLN A 166 -21.33 2.56 -19.32
C GLN A 166 -20.35 1.49 -18.83
N GLY A 167 -20.50 1.08 -17.57
CA GLY A 167 -19.80 -0.06 -16.97
C GLY A 167 -20.76 -1.24 -16.77
N HIS A 168 -20.22 -2.37 -16.31
CA HIS A 168 -21.03 -3.46 -15.78
C HIS A 168 -20.76 -3.64 -14.29
N HIS A 169 -21.80 -4.00 -13.55
CA HIS A 169 -21.60 -4.39 -12.17
C HIS A 169 -20.90 -5.75 -12.09
N ASN A 170 -20.05 -5.93 -11.09
CA ASN A 170 -19.47 -7.24 -10.82
C ASN A 170 -20.53 -8.28 -10.41
N ILE A 171 -20.37 -9.51 -10.89
CA ILE A 171 -21.04 -10.70 -10.35
C ILE A 171 -19.94 -11.60 -9.78
N VAL A 172 -19.73 -11.53 -8.47
CA VAL A 172 -18.90 -12.53 -7.77
C VAL A 172 -19.78 -13.72 -7.44
N PRO A 173 -19.47 -14.93 -7.93
CA PRO A 173 -20.28 -16.10 -7.58
C PRO A 173 -20.29 -16.33 -6.06
N ASP A 174 -21.44 -16.72 -5.52
CA ASP A 174 -21.67 -16.92 -4.07
C ASP A 174 -20.62 -17.83 -3.41
N GLU A 175 -20.06 -18.77 -4.17
CA GLU A 175 -19.00 -19.65 -3.69
C GLU A 175 -17.75 -18.88 -3.23
N TYR A 176 -17.29 -17.88 -4.01
CA TYR A 176 -16.11 -17.08 -3.67
C TYR A 176 -16.38 -16.23 -2.42
N MET A 177 -17.54 -15.59 -2.35
CA MET A 177 -17.95 -14.78 -1.19
C MET A 177 -18.07 -15.62 0.09
N ARG A 178 -18.63 -16.84 -0.01
CA ARG A 178 -18.73 -17.78 1.12
C ARG A 178 -17.35 -18.21 1.60
N LYS A 179 -16.40 -18.40 0.68
CA LYS A 179 -15.02 -18.79 0.99
C LYS A 179 -14.24 -17.65 1.65
N ASP A 180 -14.33 -16.44 1.13
CA ASP A 180 -13.70 -15.26 1.75
C ASP A 180 -14.21 -15.04 3.18
N ARG A 181 -15.54 -15.17 3.38
CA ARG A 181 -16.15 -15.11 4.71
C ARG A 181 -15.64 -16.24 5.62
N ALA A 182 -15.59 -17.48 5.14
CA ALA A 182 -15.10 -18.61 5.92
C ALA A 182 -13.61 -18.45 6.30
N ALA A 183 -12.79 -17.90 5.40
CA ALA A 183 -11.40 -17.57 5.68
C ALA A 183 -11.29 -16.48 6.76
N ALA A 184 -12.08 -15.41 6.66
CA ALA A 184 -12.15 -14.35 7.66
C ALA A 184 -12.62 -14.85 9.04
N GLU A 185 -13.61 -15.75 9.09
CA GLU A 185 -14.05 -16.41 10.33
C GLU A 185 -12.95 -17.31 10.91
N ALA A 186 -12.27 -18.08 10.05
CA ALA A 186 -11.23 -19.01 10.47
C ALA A 186 -10.05 -18.27 11.11
N VAL A 187 -9.59 -17.16 10.54
CA VAL A 187 -8.50 -16.34 11.13
C VAL A 187 -8.95 -15.51 12.34
N GLY A 188 -10.23 -15.59 12.73
CA GLY A 188 -10.74 -14.86 13.87
C GLY A 188 -10.95 -13.36 13.63
N ALA A 189 -10.72 -12.86 12.42
CA ALA A 189 -10.94 -11.44 12.08
C ALA A 189 -12.40 -10.99 12.21
N LEU A 190 -13.34 -11.94 12.32
CA LEU A 190 -14.75 -11.69 12.61
C LEU A 190 -15.15 -12.07 14.06
N LYS A 191 -14.20 -12.44 14.93
CA LYS A 191 -14.47 -12.70 16.35
C LYS A 191 -14.71 -11.37 17.07
N GLY A 192 -15.78 -11.33 17.86
CA GLY A 192 -16.23 -10.13 18.57
C GLY A 192 -17.68 -9.77 18.27
N GLY A 193 -18.21 -10.21 17.12
CA GLY A 193 -19.55 -9.82 16.67
C GLY A 193 -19.63 -8.31 16.42
N LEU A 194 -20.56 -7.88 15.56
CA LEU A 194 -20.91 -6.46 15.52
C LEU A 194 -21.58 -6.10 16.86
N THR A 195 -21.22 -4.96 17.46
CA THR A 195 -22.01 -4.40 18.58
C THR A 195 -23.46 -4.21 18.14
N PRO A 196 -24.44 -4.17 19.06
CA PRO A 196 -25.84 -3.91 18.68
C PRO A 196 -26.00 -2.66 17.80
N ASP A 197 -25.21 -1.61 18.05
CA ASP A 197 -25.19 -0.38 17.26
C ASP A 197 -24.63 -0.62 15.86
N GLN A 198 -23.53 -1.36 15.73
CA GLN A 198 -22.97 -1.73 14.43
C GLN A 198 -23.90 -2.66 13.64
N GLN A 199 -24.61 -3.58 14.29
CA GLN A 199 -25.63 -4.42 13.65
C GLN A 199 -26.85 -3.59 13.20
N ALA A 200 -27.28 -2.63 14.01
CA ALA A 200 -28.37 -1.73 13.65
C ALA A 200 -27.97 -0.83 12.47
N HIS A 201 -26.74 -0.35 12.47
CA HIS A 201 -26.15 0.42 11.38
C HIS A 201 -26.04 -0.41 10.09
N ASP A 202 -25.56 -1.66 10.15
CA ASP A 202 -25.54 -2.56 8.99
C ASP A 202 -26.94 -2.89 8.46
N ARG A 203 -27.92 -3.15 9.35
CA ARG A 203 -29.33 -3.33 8.93
C ARG A 203 -29.89 -2.09 8.26
N ARG A 204 -29.57 -0.90 8.76
CA ARG A 204 -29.98 0.38 8.17
C ARG A 204 -29.40 0.52 6.76
N LEU A 205 -28.11 0.23 6.59
CA LEU A 205 -27.41 0.30 5.30
C LEU A 205 -27.93 -0.70 4.26
N ASN A 206 -28.20 -1.94 4.66
CA ASN A 206 -28.77 -2.96 3.77
C ASN A 206 -30.20 -2.60 3.29
N GLY A 207 -30.93 -1.76 4.01
CA GLY A 207 -32.31 -1.37 3.67
C GLY A 207 -32.46 -0.02 2.96
N MET A 208 -31.36 0.72 2.74
CA MET A 208 -31.43 2.14 2.36
C MET A 208 -31.68 2.42 0.89
N VAL A 209 -31.18 1.57 -0.02
CA VAL A 209 -31.43 1.68 -1.47
C VAL A 209 -32.26 0.47 -1.90
N PRO A 210 -33.61 0.55 -1.78
CA PRO A 210 -34.46 -0.56 -2.17
C PRO A 210 -34.45 -0.72 -3.69
N LEU A 211 -33.89 -1.83 -4.15
CA LEU A 211 -33.94 -2.27 -5.54
C LEU A 211 -34.89 -3.45 -5.66
N ASP A 212 -35.85 -3.33 -6.58
CA ASP A 212 -36.68 -4.46 -6.99
C ASP A 212 -35.89 -5.46 -7.85
N ALA A 213 -36.53 -6.55 -8.28
CA ALA A 213 -35.86 -7.61 -9.04
C ALA A 213 -35.35 -7.13 -10.41
N GLU A 214 -36.13 -6.30 -11.11
CA GLU A 214 -35.78 -5.78 -12.43
C GLU A 214 -34.64 -4.76 -12.30
N GLU A 215 -34.69 -3.91 -11.28
CA GLU A 215 -33.63 -2.94 -11.00
C GLU A 215 -32.32 -3.62 -10.63
N ARG A 216 -32.34 -4.74 -9.90
CA ARG A 216 -31.13 -5.52 -9.59
C ARG A 216 -30.50 -6.10 -10.85
N GLU A 217 -31.31 -6.57 -11.79
CA GLU A 217 -30.82 -7.08 -13.07
C GLU A 217 -30.22 -5.94 -13.92
N LYS A 218 -30.97 -4.83 -14.07
CA LYS A 218 -30.52 -3.67 -14.82
C LYS A 218 -29.30 -2.99 -14.20
N LEU A 219 -29.16 -2.98 -12.88
CA LEU A 219 -27.97 -2.47 -12.20
C LEU A 219 -26.71 -3.16 -12.75
N ILE A 220 -26.80 -4.47 -12.99
CA ILE A 220 -25.68 -5.28 -13.45
C ILE A 220 -25.27 -4.93 -14.87
N THR A 221 -26.24 -4.75 -15.77
CA THR A 221 -25.99 -4.65 -17.21
C THR A 221 -26.01 -3.22 -17.73
N GLU A 222 -26.69 -2.31 -17.05
CA GLU A 222 -27.02 -0.97 -17.57
C GLU A 222 -26.84 0.15 -16.53
N GLY A 223 -27.04 -0.13 -15.25
CA GLY A 223 -27.08 0.85 -14.16
C GLY A 223 -25.75 1.09 -13.46
N THR A 224 -24.63 0.73 -14.11
CA THR A 224 -23.28 0.99 -13.63
C THR A 224 -22.56 1.94 -14.57
N VAL A 225 -21.94 2.98 -14.03
CA VAL A 225 -21.32 4.07 -14.78
C VAL A 225 -19.89 4.30 -14.30
N ALA A 226 -18.96 4.27 -15.24
CA ALA A 226 -17.58 4.73 -15.09
C ALA A 226 -17.45 6.18 -15.60
N TYR A 227 -16.35 6.85 -15.24
CA TYR A 227 -16.09 8.23 -15.61
C TYR A 227 -14.70 8.41 -16.20
N PHE A 228 -14.63 8.99 -17.40
CA PHE A 228 -13.36 9.33 -18.05
C PHE A 228 -13.09 10.84 -17.95
N PHE A 229 -11.91 11.20 -17.45
CA PHE A 229 -11.49 12.58 -17.22
C PHE A 229 -10.45 12.98 -18.27
N THR A 230 -10.66 14.14 -18.90
CA THR A 230 -9.68 14.78 -19.79
C THR A 230 -9.36 16.17 -19.25
N PHE A 231 -8.13 16.37 -18.79
CA PHE A 231 -7.65 17.67 -18.31
C PHE A 231 -7.13 18.52 -19.48
N ASP A 232 -7.21 19.85 -19.35
CA ASP A 232 -6.81 20.79 -20.41
C ASP A 232 -5.35 20.62 -20.86
N ASN A 233 -4.49 20.15 -19.96
CA ASN A 233 -3.07 19.88 -20.23
C ASN A 233 -2.81 18.47 -20.81
N GLY A 234 -3.87 17.73 -21.11
CA GLY A 234 -3.80 16.38 -21.67
C GLY A 234 -3.64 15.26 -20.65
N PHE A 235 -3.62 15.55 -19.34
CA PHE A 235 -3.69 14.50 -18.31
C PHE A 235 -5.02 13.74 -18.43
N LYS A 236 -4.98 12.41 -18.32
CA LYS A 236 -6.17 11.54 -18.48
C LYS A 236 -6.35 10.66 -17.26
N ALA A 237 -7.58 10.56 -16.78
CA ALA A 237 -7.93 9.62 -15.74
C ALA A 237 -9.18 8.79 -16.09
N PHE A 238 -9.30 7.61 -15.51
CA PHE A 238 -10.49 6.77 -15.64
C PHE A 238 -10.88 6.24 -14.26
N TYR A 239 -12.16 6.38 -13.91
CA TYR A 239 -12.73 5.87 -12.67
C TYR A 239 -13.77 4.80 -12.96
N THR A 240 -13.63 3.65 -12.32
CA THR A 240 -14.67 2.63 -12.21
C THR A 240 -14.65 2.06 -10.79
N ASP A 241 -15.83 1.94 -10.20
CA ASP A 241 -16.04 1.35 -8.88
C ASP A 241 -16.40 -0.14 -8.98
N SER A 242 -16.70 -0.67 -10.17
CA SER A 242 -17.22 -2.03 -10.30
C SER A 242 -16.37 -2.94 -11.18
N ALA A 243 -16.10 -4.13 -10.65
CA ALA A 243 -15.27 -5.16 -11.28
C ALA A 243 -16.05 -6.03 -12.29
N GLY A 244 -17.03 -5.47 -12.99
CA GLY A 244 -17.77 -6.21 -14.01
C GLY A 244 -16.95 -6.45 -15.29
N PRO A 245 -17.40 -7.37 -16.16
CA PRO A 245 -16.80 -7.58 -17.48
C PRO A 245 -16.81 -6.28 -18.28
N THR A 246 -15.72 -5.96 -18.96
CA THR A 246 -15.61 -4.67 -19.65
C THR A 246 -16.68 -4.50 -20.73
N THR A 247 -17.19 -3.28 -20.89
CA THR A 247 -18.26 -2.96 -21.84
C THR A 247 -17.72 -2.54 -23.21
N GLU A 248 -18.60 -2.44 -24.21
CA GLU A 248 -18.23 -1.85 -25.50
C GLU A 248 -17.91 -0.35 -25.36
N ALA A 249 -18.62 0.37 -24.47
CA ALA A 249 -18.37 1.78 -24.20
C ALA A 249 -16.97 2.00 -23.63
N GLU A 250 -16.55 1.19 -22.65
CA GLU A 250 -15.20 1.25 -22.07
C GLU A 250 -14.14 0.94 -23.10
N ARG A 251 -14.32 -0.12 -23.90
CA ARG A 251 -13.39 -0.47 -24.99
C ARG A 251 -13.28 0.65 -26.02
N LYS A 252 -14.40 1.29 -26.38
CA LYS A 252 -14.41 2.43 -27.30
C LYS A 252 -13.65 3.62 -26.71
N ILE A 253 -13.82 3.92 -25.43
CA ILE A 253 -13.06 4.98 -24.75
C ILE A 253 -11.57 4.66 -24.75
N ALA A 254 -11.18 3.43 -24.39
CA ALA A 254 -9.79 3.01 -24.42
C ALA A 254 -9.18 3.11 -25.83
N GLN A 255 -9.91 2.68 -26.87
CA GLN A 255 -9.46 2.75 -28.27
C GLN A 255 -9.34 4.19 -28.78
N THR A 256 -10.25 5.09 -28.40
CA THR A 256 -10.30 6.46 -28.91
C THR A 256 -9.43 7.43 -28.13
N LYS A 257 -9.29 7.24 -26.82
CA LYS A 257 -8.54 8.14 -25.92
C LYS A 257 -7.13 7.62 -25.64
N GLY A 258 -6.86 6.33 -25.84
CA GLY A 258 -5.56 5.72 -25.61
C GLY A 258 -5.25 5.49 -24.13
N SER A 259 -3.96 5.48 -23.78
CA SER A 259 -3.52 5.24 -22.41
C SER A 259 -3.88 6.40 -21.47
N ILE A 260 -4.05 6.06 -20.18
CA ILE A 260 -4.35 7.03 -19.13
C ILE A 260 -3.15 7.26 -18.21
N ASP A 261 -3.12 8.41 -17.53
CA ASP A 261 -2.11 8.70 -16.52
C ASP A 261 -2.50 8.11 -15.16
N LEU A 262 -3.81 8.12 -14.85
CA LEU A 262 -4.36 7.71 -13.56
C LEU A 262 -5.60 6.83 -13.72
N GLY A 263 -5.61 5.62 -13.17
CA GLY A 263 -6.79 4.76 -13.11
C GLY A 263 -7.27 4.56 -11.67
N PHE A 264 -8.55 4.75 -11.40
CA PHE A 264 -9.23 4.21 -10.22
C PHE A 264 -9.92 2.92 -10.67
N ILE A 265 -9.33 1.78 -10.31
CA ILE A 265 -9.70 0.48 -10.88
C ILE A 265 -10.09 -0.47 -9.75
N PRO A 266 -11.17 -1.25 -9.88
CA PRO A 266 -11.61 -2.19 -8.86
C PRO A 266 -10.57 -3.29 -8.63
N TYR A 267 -10.34 -3.58 -7.35
CA TYR A 267 -9.56 -4.71 -6.90
C TYR A 267 -10.37 -5.51 -5.87
N TYR A 268 -11.24 -6.38 -6.39
CA TYR A 268 -12.30 -7.04 -5.64
C TYR A 268 -12.71 -8.37 -6.30
N GLY A 269 -13.08 -9.37 -5.49
CA GLY A 269 -13.58 -10.68 -5.97
C GLY A 269 -12.67 -11.88 -5.67
N GLY A 270 -11.93 -11.86 -4.56
CA GLY A 270 -11.07 -12.98 -4.15
C GLY A 270 -10.03 -13.33 -5.22
N GLU A 271 -9.97 -14.60 -5.63
CA GLU A 271 -9.03 -15.05 -6.67
C GLU A 271 -9.27 -14.44 -8.06
N LEU A 272 -10.48 -13.95 -8.35
CA LEU A 272 -10.80 -13.29 -9.63
C LEU A 272 -10.37 -11.82 -9.67
N ALA A 273 -10.02 -11.24 -8.51
CA ALA A 273 -9.67 -9.82 -8.42
C ALA A 273 -8.51 -9.48 -9.36
N ILE A 274 -7.40 -10.23 -9.31
CA ILE A 274 -6.22 -9.94 -10.13
C ILE A 274 -6.52 -10.05 -11.63
N PRO A 275 -7.11 -11.15 -12.17
CA PRO A 275 -7.47 -11.23 -13.58
C PRO A 275 -8.35 -10.08 -14.07
N ILE A 276 -9.37 -9.70 -13.30
CA ILE A 276 -10.31 -8.63 -13.66
C ILE A 276 -9.60 -7.27 -13.64
N THR A 277 -8.89 -6.94 -12.56
CA THR A 277 -8.13 -5.67 -12.48
C THR A 277 -7.10 -5.56 -13.60
N MET A 278 -6.41 -6.67 -13.94
CA MET A 278 -5.45 -6.70 -15.03
C MET A 278 -6.08 -6.52 -16.41
N GLU A 279 -7.36 -6.85 -16.61
CA GLU A 279 -8.08 -6.54 -17.86
C GLU A 279 -8.15 -5.03 -18.10
N TYR A 280 -8.56 -4.27 -17.08
CA TYR A 280 -8.57 -2.80 -17.13
C TYR A 280 -7.16 -2.22 -17.31
N ILE A 281 -6.16 -2.76 -16.61
CA ILE A 281 -4.78 -2.29 -16.75
C ILE A 281 -4.24 -2.55 -18.16
N ARG A 282 -4.53 -3.70 -18.77
CA ARG A 282 -4.14 -3.97 -20.17
C ARG A 282 -4.84 -3.04 -21.15
N MET A 283 -6.11 -2.73 -20.88
CA MET A 283 -6.94 -1.87 -21.71
C MET A 283 -6.47 -0.41 -21.67
N PHE A 284 -6.29 0.15 -20.47
CA PHE A 284 -6.03 1.57 -20.28
C PHE A 284 -4.57 1.94 -19.99
N LYS A 285 -3.73 0.97 -19.62
CA LYS A 285 -2.28 1.15 -19.37
C LYS A 285 -1.96 2.35 -18.48
N PRO A 286 -2.55 2.44 -17.27
CA PRO A 286 -2.37 3.58 -16.39
C PRO A 286 -0.91 3.77 -15.97
N GLY A 287 -0.44 5.01 -15.88
CA GLY A 287 0.84 5.31 -15.20
C GLY A 287 0.77 5.02 -13.70
N VAL A 288 -0.32 5.47 -13.06
CA VAL A 288 -0.65 5.20 -11.65
C VAL A 288 -2.03 4.57 -11.56
N MET A 289 -2.18 3.50 -10.78
CA MET A 289 -3.44 2.85 -10.46
C MET A 289 -3.73 3.00 -8.96
N LEU A 290 -4.91 3.51 -8.65
CA LEU A 290 -5.47 3.54 -7.30
C LEU A 290 -6.60 2.50 -7.22
N PRO A 291 -6.59 1.60 -6.25
CA PRO A 291 -7.61 0.56 -6.16
C PRO A 291 -8.94 1.11 -5.61
N THR A 292 -10.05 0.63 -6.16
CA THR A 292 -11.39 0.71 -5.54
C THR A 292 -11.75 -0.68 -4.97
N HIS A 293 -12.57 -0.73 -3.92
CA HIS A 293 -13.03 -1.93 -3.17
C HIS A 293 -11.96 -2.81 -2.51
N HIS A 294 -10.71 -2.39 -2.47
CA HIS A 294 -9.64 -3.17 -1.85
C HIS A 294 -9.71 -3.22 -0.33
N ASP A 295 -10.35 -2.25 0.31
CA ASP A 295 -10.52 -2.23 1.76
C ASP A 295 -11.80 -2.97 2.18
N GLY A 296 -11.76 -3.56 3.38
CA GLY A 296 -12.78 -4.46 3.88
C GLY A 296 -14.15 -3.78 3.97
N HIS A 297 -15.18 -4.54 3.57
CA HIS A 297 -16.57 -4.08 3.53
C HIS A 297 -17.50 -5.01 4.33
N ARG A 298 -18.43 -4.43 5.10
CA ARG A 298 -19.58 -5.09 5.77
C ARG A 298 -19.30 -6.32 6.66
N ASN A 299 -18.13 -6.46 7.28
CA ASN A 299 -17.77 -7.70 8.01
C ASN A 299 -17.88 -8.98 7.15
N ARG A 300 -17.83 -8.81 5.83
CA ARG A 300 -17.91 -9.92 4.87
C ARG A 300 -16.54 -10.25 4.29
N MET A 301 -15.65 -9.27 4.24
CA MET A 301 -14.37 -9.35 3.54
C MET A 301 -13.25 -8.65 4.30
N LEU A 302 -12.07 -9.25 4.22
CA LEU A 302 -10.82 -8.66 4.68
C LEU A 302 -10.31 -7.66 3.65
N ASP A 303 -9.41 -6.77 4.08
CA ASP A 303 -8.63 -5.97 3.13
C ASP A 303 -7.85 -6.87 2.18
N MET A 304 -7.84 -6.50 0.91
CA MET A 304 -7.14 -7.21 -0.14
C MET A 304 -5.66 -6.82 -0.16
N PRO A 305 -4.73 -7.78 -0.22
CA PRO A 305 -3.30 -7.51 -0.29
C PRO A 305 -2.91 -6.94 -1.66
N MET A 306 -2.20 -5.82 -1.69
CA MET A 306 -1.73 -5.23 -2.95
C MET A 306 -0.54 -5.96 -3.57
N GLY A 307 0.26 -6.68 -2.77
CA GLY A 307 1.49 -7.36 -3.21
C GLY A 307 1.32 -8.24 -4.47
N PRO A 308 0.37 -9.18 -4.52
CA PRO A 308 0.12 -10.02 -5.69
C PRO A 308 -0.26 -9.22 -6.94
N LEU A 309 -1.12 -8.20 -6.80
CA LEU A 309 -1.52 -7.32 -7.90
C LEU A 309 -0.31 -6.52 -8.41
N ASN A 310 0.48 -5.95 -7.50
CA ASN A 310 1.69 -5.20 -7.85
C ASN A 310 2.73 -6.09 -8.55
N LEU A 311 2.85 -7.37 -8.18
CA LEU A 311 3.69 -8.34 -8.90
C LEU A 311 3.16 -8.62 -10.32
N ALA A 312 1.86 -8.79 -10.49
CA ALA A 312 1.24 -9.00 -11.80
C ALA A 312 1.42 -7.76 -12.70
N ILE A 313 1.16 -6.57 -12.17
CA ILE A 313 1.39 -5.28 -12.86
C ILE A 313 2.85 -5.18 -13.29
N ARG A 314 3.80 -5.38 -12.38
CA ARG A 314 5.22 -5.30 -12.72
C ARG A 314 5.66 -6.27 -13.80
N GLY A 315 5.03 -7.45 -13.86
CA GLY A 315 5.32 -8.47 -14.86
C GLY A 315 4.93 -8.06 -16.29
N GLU A 316 3.85 -7.29 -16.45
CA GLU A 316 3.31 -6.92 -17.78
C GLU A 316 3.53 -5.45 -18.14
N PHE A 317 3.46 -4.56 -17.15
CA PHE A 317 3.53 -3.10 -17.28
C PHE A 317 4.53 -2.53 -16.26
N PRO A 318 5.85 -2.68 -16.51
CA PRO A 318 6.89 -2.31 -15.53
C PRO A 318 6.97 -0.81 -15.22
N THR A 319 6.27 0.06 -15.96
CA THR A 319 6.20 1.49 -15.71
C THR A 319 4.93 1.91 -14.96
N SER A 320 3.97 0.99 -14.80
CA SER A 320 2.71 1.23 -14.11
C SER A 320 2.88 0.92 -12.62
N LYS A 321 2.34 1.79 -11.76
CA LYS A 321 2.43 1.65 -10.31
C LYS A 321 1.03 1.57 -9.72
N ALA A 322 0.75 0.54 -8.92
CA ALA A 322 -0.46 0.50 -8.11
C ALA A 322 -0.16 0.91 -6.66
N ILE A 323 -1.04 1.73 -6.10
CA ILE A 323 -0.83 2.39 -4.82
C ILE A 323 -2.15 2.36 -4.06
N ALA A 324 -2.17 1.68 -2.91
CA ALA A 324 -3.29 1.74 -1.97
C ALA A 324 -3.00 2.79 -0.88
N PRO A 325 -3.50 4.03 -1.00
CA PRO A 325 -3.29 5.04 0.03
C PRO A 325 -4.11 4.72 1.29
N LEU A 326 -3.55 5.02 2.46
CA LEU A 326 -4.30 4.97 3.72
C LEU A 326 -5.47 5.97 3.68
N LEU A 327 -6.52 5.69 4.45
CA LEU A 327 -7.67 6.58 4.60
C LEU A 327 -7.22 8.03 4.79
N ARG A 328 -7.70 8.90 3.89
CA ARG A 328 -7.45 10.35 3.85
C ARG A 328 -6.00 10.79 3.62
N ALA A 329 -5.05 9.87 3.47
CA ALA A 329 -3.69 10.21 3.08
C ALA A 329 -3.74 10.86 1.68
N PRO A 330 -3.19 12.07 1.51
CA PRO A 330 -3.24 12.75 0.24
C PRO A 330 -2.30 12.08 -0.77
N VAL A 331 -2.85 11.74 -1.93
CA VAL A 331 -2.09 11.38 -3.13
C VAL A 331 -2.09 12.60 -4.04
N CYS A 332 -0.93 13.22 -4.18
CA CYS A 332 -0.74 14.42 -4.98
C CYS A 332 -0.01 14.10 -6.27
N ILE A 333 -0.57 14.55 -7.39
CA ILE A 333 0.02 14.37 -8.72
C ILE A 333 0.13 15.74 -9.39
N ASN A 334 1.33 16.12 -9.82
CA ASN A 334 1.47 17.22 -10.77
C ASN A 334 1.06 16.72 -12.16
N THR A 335 -0.04 17.22 -12.69
CA THR A 335 -0.64 16.76 -13.94
C THR A 335 0.18 17.06 -15.19
N VAL A 336 1.15 17.98 -15.09
CA VAL A 336 2.10 18.32 -16.17
C VAL A 336 3.37 17.49 -16.06
N THR A 337 4.06 17.54 -14.92
CA THR A 337 5.35 16.84 -14.73
C THR A 337 5.19 15.35 -14.44
N LYS A 338 3.97 14.92 -14.13
CA LYS A 338 3.62 13.56 -13.65
C LYS A 338 4.32 13.16 -12.36
N GLU A 339 4.88 14.13 -11.63
CA GLU A 339 5.45 13.89 -10.31
C GLU A 339 4.34 13.45 -9.35
N LEU A 340 4.63 12.45 -8.52
CA LEU A 340 3.72 11.86 -7.56
C LEU A 340 4.30 12.00 -6.15
N TYR A 341 3.45 12.36 -5.20
CA TYR A 341 3.73 12.40 -3.78
C TYR A 341 2.60 11.77 -2.98
N ILE A 342 2.94 10.90 -2.02
CA ILE A 342 1.98 10.34 -1.05
C ILE A 342 2.33 10.94 0.30
N GLY A 343 1.42 11.75 0.85
CA GLY A 343 1.63 12.43 2.12
C GLY A 343 1.23 11.58 3.32
N THR A 344 1.91 11.79 4.45
CA THR A 344 1.49 11.27 5.76
C THR A 344 0.60 12.24 6.54
N GLY A 345 0.26 13.39 5.94
CA GLY A 345 -0.49 14.45 6.61
C GLY A 345 0.34 15.33 7.56
N THR A 346 1.66 15.32 7.41
CA THR A 346 2.58 16.23 8.12
C THR A 346 3.72 16.67 7.21
N SER A 347 4.14 17.94 7.31
CA SER A 347 5.28 18.44 6.54
C SER A 347 6.57 17.74 6.94
N GLN A 348 7.20 17.03 6.01
CA GLN A 348 8.62 16.67 6.12
C GLN A 348 9.39 17.62 5.20
N ALA A 349 10.34 18.36 5.75
CA ALA A 349 11.24 19.19 4.95
C ALA A 349 12.52 18.38 4.67
N PRO A 350 12.72 17.83 3.47
CA PRO A 350 14.04 17.39 3.06
C PRO A 350 14.87 18.58 2.55
N ALA A 351 16.18 18.48 2.72
CA ALA A 351 17.14 19.38 2.09
C ALA A 351 17.27 19.03 0.59
N PRO A 352 17.26 20.00 -0.34
CA PRO A 352 17.31 19.68 -1.77
C PRO A 352 18.68 19.13 -2.19
N GLY A 353 18.71 17.95 -2.83
CA GLY A 353 19.82 17.53 -3.70
C GLY A 353 20.21 16.04 -3.70
N ALA A 354 19.96 15.29 -2.62
CA ALA A 354 20.43 13.89 -2.52
C ALA A 354 19.50 12.91 -3.26
N LYS A 355 18.21 13.22 -3.36
CA LYS A 355 17.21 12.46 -4.13
C LYS A 355 17.62 12.30 -5.59
N ALA A 356 18.11 13.36 -6.23
CA ALA A 356 18.56 13.31 -7.63
C ALA A 356 19.77 12.39 -7.83
N ALA A 357 20.72 12.38 -6.88
CA ALA A 357 21.88 11.50 -6.94
C ALA A 357 21.47 10.02 -6.78
N MET A 358 20.60 9.70 -5.83
CA MET A 358 20.08 8.33 -5.66
C MET A 358 19.28 7.84 -6.86
N LEU A 359 18.49 8.71 -7.51
CA LEU A 359 17.78 8.36 -8.75
C LEU A 359 18.74 7.99 -9.89
N GLN A 360 20.00 8.42 -9.84
CA GLN A 360 21.04 8.07 -10.80
C GLN A 360 21.93 6.90 -10.33
N ASP A 361 21.83 6.48 -9.07
CA ASP A 361 22.61 5.35 -8.55
C ASP A 361 22.05 4.03 -9.11
N PRO A 362 22.85 3.22 -9.84
CA PRO A 362 22.38 1.96 -10.41
C PRO A 362 21.83 0.98 -9.37
N ALA A 363 22.33 1.01 -8.13
CA ALA A 363 21.82 0.18 -7.05
C ALA A 363 20.36 0.49 -6.68
N CYS A 364 19.89 1.70 -7.01
CA CYS A 364 18.54 2.16 -6.77
C CYS A 364 17.61 1.97 -7.97
N GLN A 365 18.10 1.42 -9.09
CA GLN A 365 17.34 1.32 -10.34
C GLN A 365 17.10 -0.13 -10.79
N VAL A 366 17.77 -1.11 -10.18
CA VAL A 366 17.69 -2.51 -10.63
C VAL A 366 17.14 -3.46 -9.57
N LEU A 367 16.39 -4.45 -10.06
CA LEU A 367 15.78 -5.52 -9.26
C LEU A 367 16.74 -6.67 -8.92
N THR A 368 17.97 -6.67 -9.42
CA THR A 368 18.96 -7.68 -9.04
C THR A 368 19.62 -7.25 -7.73
N PRO A 369 19.48 -8.01 -6.62
CA PRO A 369 20.13 -7.68 -5.37
C PRO A 369 21.66 -7.68 -5.50
N VAL A 370 22.35 -6.89 -4.68
CA VAL A 370 23.83 -6.83 -4.69
C VAL A 370 24.43 -8.19 -4.35
N SER A 371 23.80 -8.90 -3.41
CA SER A 371 24.15 -10.27 -3.02
C SER A 371 24.08 -11.27 -4.18
N ALA A 372 23.24 -11.02 -5.18
CA ALA A 372 23.07 -11.85 -6.38
C ALA A 372 23.89 -11.36 -7.59
N GLY A 373 24.76 -10.36 -7.40
CA GLY A 373 25.60 -9.78 -8.46
C GLY A 373 25.06 -8.49 -9.08
N GLY A 374 24.06 -7.86 -8.47
CA GLY A 374 23.63 -6.51 -8.82
C GLY A 374 24.68 -5.43 -8.46
N PRO A 375 24.53 -4.21 -8.98
CA PRO A 375 25.39 -3.09 -8.66
C PRO A 375 25.24 -2.68 -7.20
N ALA A 376 26.35 -2.50 -6.49
CA ALA A 376 26.38 -1.89 -5.17
C ALA A 376 26.18 -0.37 -5.26
N PRO A 377 25.66 0.29 -4.20
CA PRO A 377 25.58 1.75 -4.15
C PRO A 377 26.92 2.39 -4.45
N LYS A 378 26.91 3.41 -5.33
CA LYS A 378 28.11 4.18 -5.71
C LYS A 378 28.33 5.35 -4.76
N ASP A 379 27.26 6.00 -4.34
CA ASP A 379 27.33 7.08 -3.36
C ASP A 379 27.63 6.49 -1.97
N PRO A 380 28.68 6.96 -1.27
CA PRO A 380 29.04 6.45 0.06
C PRO A 380 27.99 6.74 1.13
N GLU A 381 27.04 7.65 0.88
CA GLU A 381 25.91 7.95 1.77
C GLU A 381 24.63 7.21 1.34
N THR A 382 24.65 6.36 0.31
CA THR A 382 23.47 5.59 -0.09
C THR A 382 23.47 4.22 0.56
N VAL A 383 22.39 3.93 1.31
CA VAL A 383 22.04 2.57 1.73
C VAL A 383 20.89 2.07 0.85
N ALA A 384 21.06 0.89 0.26
CA ALA A 384 20.01 0.23 -0.52
C ALA A 384 19.42 -0.93 0.29
N VAL A 385 18.11 -0.90 0.47
CA VAL A 385 17.34 -1.94 1.18
C VAL A 385 16.47 -2.67 0.17
N ARG A 386 16.45 -4.01 0.22
CA ARG A 386 15.53 -4.84 -0.57
C ARG A 386 14.84 -5.85 0.31
N TRP A 387 13.53 -5.95 0.17
CA TRP A 387 12.77 -7.06 0.74
C TRP A 387 12.78 -8.26 -0.20
N LEU A 388 13.12 -9.43 0.33
CA LEU A 388 13.30 -10.69 -0.37
C LEU A 388 12.27 -11.74 0.10
N GLY A 389 11.12 -11.27 0.59
CA GLY A 389 10.02 -12.10 1.09
C GLY A 389 10.11 -12.37 2.59
N TRP A 390 8.98 -12.65 3.23
CA TRP A 390 8.88 -12.93 4.66
C TRP A 390 9.48 -11.81 5.52
N THR A 391 10.50 -12.07 6.32
CA THR A 391 11.36 -11.08 7.01
C THR A 391 12.78 -11.08 6.46
N ASN A 392 12.99 -11.62 5.25
CA ASN A 392 14.26 -11.70 4.56
C ASN A 392 14.58 -10.36 3.86
N TYR A 393 15.69 -9.72 4.20
CA TYR A 393 16.11 -8.45 3.60
C TYR A 393 17.59 -8.45 3.21
N GLU A 394 17.92 -7.66 2.19
CA GLU A 394 19.29 -7.25 1.89
C GLU A 394 19.47 -5.78 2.27
N VAL A 395 20.56 -5.48 2.95
CA VAL A 395 21.05 -4.11 3.21
C VAL A 395 22.44 -3.96 2.61
N ALA A 396 22.59 -3.08 1.63
CA ALA A 396 23.86 -2.79 0.97
C ALA A 396 24.32 -1.35 1.24
N TYR A 397 25.56 -1.19 1.71
CA TYR A 397 26.15 0.12 2.06
C TYR A 397 27.68 0.08 2.02
N ARG A 398 28.30 1.04 1.31
CA ARG A 398 29.77 1.17 1.18
C ARG A 398 30.48 -0.16 0.86
N GLY A 399 29.91 -0.94 -0.06
CA GLY A 399 30.43 -2.24 -0.48
C GLY A 399 30.14 -3.41 0.47
N ASN A 400 29.63 -3.16 1.68
CA ASN A 400 29.09 -4.20 2.56
C ASN A 400 27.72 -4.68 2.06
N VAL A 401 27.45 -5.97 2.24
CA VAL A 401 26.16 -6.61 1.99
C VAL A 401 25.78 -7.41 3.23
N PHE A 402 24.74 -6.99 3.92
CA PHE A 402 24.18 -7.69 5.07
C PHE A 402 22.88 -8.37 4.64
N LEU A 403 22.78 -9.66 4.91
CA LEU A 403 21.52 -10.40 4.78
C LEU A 403 20.87 -10.46 6.17
N LEU A 404 19.59 -10.11 6.23
CA LEU A 404 18.78 -10.17 7.43
C LEU A 404 17.79 -11.30 7.18
N ASP A 405 17.91 -12.38 7.96
CA ASP A 405 17.39 -13.71 7.67
C ASP A 405 17.92 -14.31 6.36
N ALA A 406 17.54 -15.56 6.08
CA ALA A 406 17.91 -16.32 4.89
C ALA A 406 16.86 -17.38 4.56
N TYR A 407 15.71 -16.94 4.05
CA TYR A 407 14.59 -17.78 3.60
C TYR A 407 14.18 -17.40 2.18
N TYR A 408 14.59 -18.21 1.20
CA TYR A 408 14.39 -17.99 -0.23
C TYR A 408 13.63 -19.16 -0.89
N ASP A 409 13.95 -20.41 -0.51
CA ASP A 409 13.22 -21.61 -0.91
C ASP A 409 11.99 -21.79 -0.01
N ARG A 410 10.84 -21.29 -0.50
CA ARG A 410 9.57 -21.26 0.23
C ARG A 410 8.55 -22.26 -0.31
N GLY A 411 9.02 -23.24 -1.07
CA GLY A 411 8.17 -24.29 -1.63
C GLY A 411 7.32 -23.85 -2.83
N PRO A 412 6.46 -24.76 -3.32
CA PRO A 412 5.90 -24.68 -4.67
C PRO A 412 4.69 -23.75 -4.83
N ARG A 413 4.08 -23.30 -3.72
CA ARG A 413 2.82 -22.52 -3.74
C ARG A 413 2.99 -21.04 -3.43
N MET A 414 4.23 -20.63 -3.15
CA MET A 414 4.58 -19.24 -2.86
C MET A 414 4.96 -18.52 -4.14
N HIS A 415 4.68 -17.22 -4.19
CA HIS A 415 5.11 -16.42 -5.33
C HIS A 415 6.65 -16.40 -5.38
N PRO A 416 7.25 -16.56 -6.57
CA PRO A 416 8.70 -16.55 -6.69
C PRO A 416 9.23 -15.16 -6.35
N ILE A 417 10.21 -15.11 -5.44
CA ILE A 417 10.91 -13.87 -5.09
C ILE A 417 11.67 -13.33 -6.32
N GLY A 418 12.11 -14.24 -7.20
CA GLY A 418 12.96 -13.95 -8.35
C GLY A 418 14.45 -14.00 -8.02
N VAL A 419 14.82 -14.60 -6.89
CA VAL A 419 16.18 -14.98 -6.49
C VAL A 419 16.10 -16.27 -5.68
N ALA A 420 16.99 -17.21 -5.94
CA ALA A 420 17.11 -18.48 -5.22
C ALA A 420 18.36 -18.47 -4.31
N PRO A 421 18.47 -19.40 -3.32
CA PRO A 421 19.68 -19.50 -2.50
C PRO A 421 20.96 -19.59 -3.32
N ALA A 422 20.92 -20.34 -4.43
CA ALA A 422 22.06 -20.57 -5.30
C ALA A 422 22.55 -19.30 -6.02
N ASP A 423 21.70 -18.29 -6.18
CA ASP A 423 22.04 -17.02 -6.84
C ASP A 423 22.85 -16.11 -5.92
N ILE A 424 22.82 -16.35 -4.60
CA ILE A 424 23.49 -15.53 -3.60
C ILE A 424 25.00 -15.82 -3.61
N LYS A 425 25.76 -14.82 -4.07
CA LYS A 425 27.21 -14.90 -4.33
C LYS A 425 28.02 -14.03 -3.39
N LYS A 426 27.41 -13.06 -2.72
CA LYS A 426 28.09 -12.11 -1.83
C LYS A 426 27.27 -11.82 -0.57
N ALA A 427 27.92 -11.97 0.58
CA ALA A 427 27.45 -11.44 1.85
C ALA A 427 28.67 -11.17 2.76
N ASN A 428 28.61 -10.13 3.57
CA ASN A 428 29.60 -9.83 4.60
C ASN A 428 29.20 -10.44 5.95
N ALA A 429 27.90 -10.58 6.19
CA ALA A 429 27.31 -11.26 7.34
C ALA A 429 25.85 -11.63 7.05
N ILE A 430 25.39 -12.69 7.71
CA ILE A 430 23.99 -13.14 7.70
C ILE A 430 23.49 -13.01 9.15
N PHE A 431 22.58 -12.08 9.40
CA PHE A 431 21.98 -11.85 10.72
C PHE A 431 20.64 -12.57 10.78
N ILE A 432 20.56 -13.63 11.57
CA ILE A 432 19.33 -14.38 11.81
C ILE A 432 18.66 -13.77 13.03
N GLY A 433 17.43 -13.32 12.90
CA GLY A 433 16.68 -12.81 14.05
C GLY A 433 16.29 -13.94 15.00
N HIS A 434 15.71 -15.03 14.49
CA HIS A 434 15.54 -16.26 15.26
C HIS A 434 15.58 -17.55 14.41
N ALA A 435 15.78 -18.68 15.09
CA ALA A 435 16.17 -19.93 14.46
C ALA A 435 15.01 -20.77 13.88
N HIS A 436 13.81 -20.22 13.70
CA HIS A 436 12.72 -20.94 13.03
C HIS A 436 13.00 -21.10 11.53
N PHE A 437 12.38 -22.11 10.91
CA PHE A 437 12.66 -22.49 9.52
C PHE A 437 12.41 -21.34 8.54
N ASP A 438 11.37 -20.54 8.77
CA ASP A 438 10.93 -19.43 7.95
C ASP A 438 11.85 -18.19 8.03
N HIS A 439 12.91 -18.28 8.83
CA HIS A 439 13.95 -17.26 8.99
C HIS A 439 15.33 -17.75 8.55
N MET A 440 15.61 -19.06 8.62
CA MET A 440 16.98 -19.57 8.43
C MET A 440 17.13 -20.77 7.49
N SER A 441 16.08 -21.26 6.84
CA SER A 441 16.12 -22.51 6.05
C SER A 441 17.24 -22.58 5.01
N ASP A 442 17.68 -21.44 4.47
CA ASP A 442 18.72 -21.39 3.45
C ASP A 442 20.04 -20.78 3.95
N ALA A 443 20.11 -20.39 5.23
CA ALA A 443 21.29 -19.80 5.86
C ALA A 443 22.55 -20.67 5.67
N ALA A 444 22.41 -22.00 5.81
CA ALA A 444 23.53 -22.92 5.67
C ALA A 444 24.09 -22.95 4.24
N VAL A 445 23.22 -22.94 3.23
CA VAL A 445 23.64 -22.94 1.82
C VAL A 445 24.33 -21.61 1.48
N VAL A 446 23.70 -20.50 1.86
CA VAL A 446 24.21 -19.15 1.58
C VAL A 446 25.53 -18.88 2.32
N ALA A 447 25.67 -19.27 3.58
CA ALA A 447 26.92 -19.11 4.35
C ALA A 447 28.10 -19.87 3.72
N LYS A 448 27.85 -21.12 3.27
CA LYS A 448 28.88 -21.93 2.59
C LYS A 448 29.28 -21.34 1.24
N GLN A 449 28.32 -20.82 0.46
CA GLN A 449 28.61 -20.21 -0.84
C GLN A 449 29.37 -18.89 -0.73
N THR A 450 28.99 -18.05 0.23
CA THR A 450 29.53 -16.68 0.33
C THR A 450 30.77 -16.57 1.21
N GLY A 451 30.99 -17.54 2.10
CA GLY A 451 32.02 -17.44 3.13
C GLY A 451 31.60 -16.63 4.37
N ALA A 452 30.41 -16.04 4.38
CA ALA A 452 29.96 -15.11 5.40
C ALA A 452 29.73 -15.77 6.77
N PRO A 453 30.00 -15.07 7.89
CA PRO A 453 29.55 -15.50 9.19
C PRO A 453 28.03 -15.37 9.31
N VAL A 454 27.41 -16.38 9.93
CA VAL A 454 26.04 -16.36 10.45
C VAL A 454 26.08 -15.89 11.91
N ILE A 455 25.31 -14.86 12.22
CA ILE A 455 25.16 -14.29 13.55
C ILE A 455 23.72 -14.53 13.99
N GLY A 456 23.54 -15.08 15.20
CA GLY A 456 22.21 -15.34 15.75
C GLY A 456 22.30 -16.06 17.09
N ALA A 457 21.15 -16.31 17.70
CA ALA A 457 21.09 -17.05 18.96
C ALA A 457 21.64 -18.48 18.81
N SER A 458 22.10 -19.09 19.91
CA SER A 458 22.70 -20.44 19.92
C SER A 458 21.79 -21.53 19.34
N PHE A 459 20.48 -21.31 19.31
CA PHE A 459 19.47 -22.22 18.75
C PHE A 459 19.64 -22.49 17.25
N ALA A 460 20.36 -21.64 16.52
CA ALA A 460 20.71 -21.88 15.11
C ALA A 460 21.89 -22.88 14.94
N GLY A 461 22.68 -23.13 15.99
CA GLY A 461 23.97 -23.81 15.88
C GLY A 461 23.88 -25.25 15.37
N GLU A 462 22.93 -26.04 15.87
CA GLU A 462 22.73 -27.43 15.43
C GLU A 462 22.26 -27.50 13.98
N VAL A 463 21.32 -26.63 13.59
CA VAL A 463 20.81 -26.53 12.21
C VAL A 463 21.95 -26.19 11.24
N LEU A 464 22.78 -25.20 11.58
CA LEU A 464 23.93 -24.78 10.76
C LEU A 464 24.99 -25.88 10.67
N THR A 465 25.29 -26.55 11.79
CA THR A 465 26.25 -27.67 11.84
C THR A 465 25.78 -28.83 10.97
N THR A 466 24.51 -29.21 11.07
CA THR A 466 23.88 -30.25 10.25
C THR A 466 23.87 -29.85 8.76
N GLY A 467 23.68 -28.56 8.48
CA GLY A 467 23.80 -28.00 7.13
C GLY A 467 25.24 -27.93 6.59
N GLY A 468 26.25 -28.31 7.39
CA GLY A 468 27.66 -28.36 7.00
C GLY A 468 28.39 -27.01 7.07
N VAL A 469 27.86 -26.03 7.81
CA VAL A 469 28.53 -24.74 8.03
C VAL A 469 29.72 -24.95 8.99
N PRO A 470 30.96 -24.56 8.62
CA PRO A 470 32.10 -24.63 9.52
C PRO A 470 31.87 -23.82 10.80
N ALA A 471 32.24 -24.36 11.96
CA ALA A 471 32.03 -23.69 13.26
C ALA A 471 32.56 -22.24 13.31
N ARG A 472 33.65 -21.93 12.61
CA ARG A 472 34.21 -20.57 12.51
C ARG A 472 33.29 -19.54 11.84
N GLN A 473 32.29 -19.99 11.08
CA GLN A 473 31.30 -19.15 10.43
C GLN A 473 30.06 -18.93 11.29
N PHE A 474 29.92 -19.56 12.47
CA PHE A 474 28.79 -19.27 13.34
C PHE A 474 29.24 -18.48 14.56
N LYS A 475 28.62 -17.31 14.76
CA LYS A 475 28.76 -16.50 15.96
C LYS A 475 27.46 -16.53 16.76
N ALA A 476 27.41 -17.40 17.75
CA ALA A 476 26.32 -17.44 18.72
C ALA A 476 26.33 -16.17 19.60
N ILE A 477 25.17 -15.56 19.78
CA ILE A 477 24.97 -14.35 20.59
C ILE A 477 23.72 -14.47 21.49
N LYS A 478 23.57 -13.58 22.47
CA LYS A 478 22.43 -13.54 23.41
C LYS A 478 21.70 -12.19 23.47
N GLY A 479 22.24 -11.17 22.82
CA GLY A 479 21.83 -9.78 22.98
C GLY A 479 22.76 -9.03 23.94
N GLY A 480 23.09 -7.80 23.58
CA GLY A 480 24.09 -6.95 24.23
C GLY A 480 25.42 -6.88 23.48
N GLU A 481 25.67 -7.76 22.51
CA GLU A 481 26.89 -7.76 21.71
C GLU A 481 26.91 -6.65 20.66
N THR A 482 28.10 -6.07 20.44
CA THR A 482 28.37 -5.12 19.36
C THR A 482 29.28 -5.75 18.32
N MET A 483 28.98 -5.50 17.04
CA MET A 483 29.78 -5.94 15.89
C MET A 483 30.17 -4.72 15.05
N GLN A 484 31.40 -4.74 14.54
CA GLN A 484 31.97 -3.63 13.79
C GLN A 484 32.24 -4.07 12.35
N TYR A 485 31.74 -3.28 11.41
CA TYR A 485 31.99 -3.39 9.99
C TYR A 485 32.41 -2.01 9.45
N PRO A 486 33.08 -1.93 8.28
CA PRO A 486 33.46 -0.64 7.70
C PRO A 486 32.26 0.32 7.57
N GLY A 487 32.25 1.37 8.39
CA GLY A 487 31.22 2.41 8.41
C GLY A 487 29.88 2.00 9.04
N VAL A 488 29.80 0.82 9.68
CA VAL A 488 28.56 0.30 10.29
C VAL A 488 28.86 -0.38 11.63
N THR A 489 28.17 0.05 12.68
CA THR A 489 28.11 -0.66 13.96
C THR A 489 26.78 -1.39 14.06
N VAL A 490 26.79 -2.65 14.53
CA VAL A 490 25.57 -3.43 14.75
C VAL A 490 25.49 -3.82 16.22
N GLU A 491 24.44 -3.39 16.92
CA GLU A 491 24.13 -3.79 18.30
C GLU A 491 23.00 -4.82 18.29
N ALA A 492 23.26 -6.00 18.83
CA ALA A 492 22.25 -7.03 19.01
C ALA A 492 21.52 -6.84 20.34
N VAL A 493 20.22 -7.06 20.39
CA VAL A 493 19.44 -7.05 21.64
C VAL A 493 18.41 -8.16 21.66
N LEU A 494 18.14 -8.68 22.86
CA LEU A 494 17.13 -9.72 23.05
C LEU A 494 15.73 -9.14 22.78
N GLY A 495 15.03 -9.73 21.83
CA GLY A 495 13.60 -9.56 21.59
C GLY A 495 12.80 -10.73 22.16
N HIS A 496 11.49 -10.72 21.91
CA HIS A 496 10.62 -11.85 22.18
C HIS A 496 9.90 -12.25 20.90
N HIS A 497 9.52 -13.52 20.83
CA HIS A 497 8.70 -14.03 19.74
C HIS A 497 7.24 -13.61 19.92
N ASN A 498 6.45 -13.67 18.85
CA ASN A 498 5.00 -13.46 18.93
C ASN A 498 4.35 -14.39 19.98
N VAL A 499 3.26 -13.91 20.60
CA VAL A 499 2.61 -14.59 21.75
C VAL A 499 1.50 -15.55 21.32
N ILE A 500 1.34 -15.83 20.02
CA ILE A 500 0.26 -16.73 19.55
C ILE A 500 0.49 -18.16 20.06
N ALA A 501 1.74 -18.52 20.33
CA ALA A 501 2.16 -19.87 20.69
C ALA A 501 1.89 -20.30 22.16
N THR A 502 1.51 -19.40 23.07
CA THR A 502 1.36 -19.78 24.50
C THR A 502 -0.09 -19.90 24.98
N GLN A 503 -1.08 -19.43 24.21
CA GLN A 503 -2.49 -19.44 24.63
C GLN A 503 -3.42 -20.21 23.69
N VAL A 504 -2.98 -20.52 22.46
CA VAL A 504 -3.78 -21.25 21.47
C VAL A 504 -3.31 -22.71 21.45
N PRO A 505 -4.16 -23.69 21.82
CA PRO A 505 -3.79 -25.11 21.74
C PRO A 505 -3.32 -25.47 20.32
N GLN A 506 -2.23 -26.23 20.18
CA GLN A 506 -1.70 -26.64 18.87
C GLN A 506 -2.77 -27.27 17.95
N GLY A 507 -3.66 -28.10 18.51
CA GLY A 507 -4.78 -28.70 17.78
C GLY A 507 -5.84 -27.70 17.29
N PHE A 508 -5.85 -26.47 17.80
CA PHE A 508 -6.66 -25.37 17.27
C PHE A 508 -6.01 -24.77 16.01
N LEU A 509 -4.68 -24.50 16.03
CA LEU A 509 -3.96 -23.98 14.86
C LEU A 509 -3.99 -24.96 13.68
N GLU A 510 -3.85 -26.26 13.94
CA GLU A 510 -3.96 -27.30 12.91
C GLU A 510 -5.36 -27.37 12.30
N LYS A 511 -6.41 -27.26 13.13
CA LYS A 511 -7.79 -27.20 12.65
C LYS A 511 -8.05 -25.92 11.87
N GLN A 512 -7.51 -24.79 12.31
CA GLN A 512 -7.61 -23.50 11.65
C GLN A 512 -6.93 -23.55 10.27
N ALA A 513 -5.70 -24.03 10.19
CA ALA A 513 -4.99 -24.24 8.93
C ALA A 513 -5.76 -25.19 7.99
N THR A 514 -6.25 -26.32 8.51
CA THR A 514 -7.08 -27.27 7.72
C THR A 514 -8.36 -26.60 7.21
N SER A 515 -9.04 -25.81 8.03
CA SER A 515 -10.25 -25.08 7.63
C SER A 515 -9.96 -24.04 6.56
N LEU A 516 -8.78 -23.41 6.60
CA LEU A 516 -8.34 -22.43 5.61
C LEU A 516 -7.95 -23.07 4.29
N ASP A 517 -7.22 -24.19 4.34
CA ASP A 517 -6.92 -24.98 3.14
C ASP A 517 -8.21 -25.47 2.48
N ALA A 518 -9.22 -25.85 3.27
CA ALA A 518 -10.54 -26.23 2.76
C ALA A 518 -11.38 -25.03 2.26
N ALA A 519 -11.17 -23.83 2.82
CA ALA A 519 -11.82 -22.59 2.37
C ALA A 519 -11.13 -21.97 1.15
N SER A 520 -9.86 -22.29 0.90
CA SER A 520 -9.12 -21.87 -0.29
C SER A 520 -9.71 -22.50 -1.56
N LEU A 521 -9.64 -21.77 -2.68
CA LEU A 521 -9.96 -22.30 -4.01
C LEU A 521 -8.78 -23.07 -4.62
N GLN A 522 -7.62 -23.04 -3.96
CA GLN A 522 -6.44 -23.78 -4.39
C GLN A 522 -6.62 -25.28 -4.13
N GLN A 523 -6.08 -26.10 -5.04
CA GLN A 523 -6.10 -27.56 -4.91
C GLN A 523 -5.45 -28.00 -3.59
N PRO A 524 -5.89 -29.11 -2.95
CA PRO A 524 -5.25 -29.64 -1.75
C PRO A 524 -3.74 -29.86 -1.94
N VAL A 525 -2.95 -29.72 -0.87
CA VAL A 525 -1.50 -30.00 -0.90
C VAL A 525 -1.27 -31.46 -1.28
N THR A 526 -0.56 -31.70 -2.37
CA THR A 526 -0.20 -33.05 -2.81
C THR A 526 0.88 -33.64 -1.90
N GLY A 527 0.99 -34.97 -1.85
CA GLY A 527 2.04 -35.62 -1.06
C GLY A 527 3.47 -35.25 -1.48
N THR A 528 3.69 -34.82 -2.73
CA THR A 528 4.98 -34.31 -3.19
C THR A 528 5.26 -32.91 -2.65
N GLU A 529 4.28 -32.01 -2.71
CA GLU A 529 4.40 -30.67 -2.15
C GLU A 529 4.60 -30.75 -0.63
N GLN A 530 3.89 -31.64 0.07
CA GLN A 530 4.06 -31.83 1.51
C GLN A 530 5.50 -32.24 1.87
N ARG A 531 6.09 -33.19 1.14
CA ARG A 531 7.49 -33.59 1.36
C ARG A 531 8.48 -32.44 1.14
N GLN A 532 8.21 -31.57 0.16
CA GLN A 532 9.04 -30.38 -0.08
C GLN A 532 8.94 -29.40 1.10
N LEU A 533 7.72 -29.12 1.57
CA LEU A 533 7.48 -28.25 2.73
C LEU A 533 8.11 -28.82 4.01
N ASP A 534 8.02 -30.14 4.23
CA ASP A 534 8.65 -30.79 5.38
C ASP A 534 10.18 -30.70 5.32
N ALA A 535 10.76 -30.86 4.12
CA ALA A 535 12.20 -30.71 3.90
C ALA A 535 12.70 -29.26 4.12
N ILE A 536 11.87 -28.25 3.83
CA ILE A 536 12.13 -26.85 4.17
C ILE A 536 12.06 -26.66 5.69
N ARG A 537 10.95 -27.09 6.32
CA ARG A 537 10.71 -26.97 7.76
C ARG A 537 11.75 -27.68 8.63
N ALA A 538 12.42 -28.70 8.11
CA ALA A 538 13.50 -29.41 8.77
C ALA A 538 14.82 -28.60 8.84
N ARG A 539 14.94 -27.50 8.08
CA ARG A 539 16.13 -26.62 8.07
C ARG A 539 16.00 -25.45 9.05
N GLY A 540 15.18 -25.62 10.09
CA GLY A 540 15.05 -24.70 11.22
C GLY A 540 14.94 -25.45 12.54
N SER A 541 15.11 -24.71 13.63
CA SER A 541 14.94 -25.22 14.99
C SER A 541 13.48 -25.12 15.42
N ARG A 542 13.08 -25.98 16.36
CA ARG A 542 11.77 -25.97 17.02
C ARG A 542 11.91 -25.90 18.54
N ASP A 543 13.08 -25.48 19.03
CA ASP A 543 13.30 -25.36 20.47
C ASP A 543 12.32 -24.33 21.05
N PRO A 544 11.44 -24.71 21.99
CA PRO A 544 10.44 -23.79 22.54
C PRO A 544 11.06 -22.57 23.24
N LYS A 545 12.32 -22.65 23.68
CA LYS A 545 13.05 -21.53 24.29
C LYS A 545 13.38 -20.42 23.31
N ILE A 546 13.30 -20.68 22.00
CA ILE A 546 13.45 -19.62 21.00
C ILE A 546 12.52 -18.44 21.30
N SER A 547 11.31 -18.73 21.78
CA SER A 547 10.28 -17.72 22.05
C SER A 547 10.70 -16.63 23.05
N THR A 548 11.59 -16.96 23.98
CA THR A 548 12.02 -16.07 25.08
C THR A 548 13.51 -15.77 25.09
N GLU A 549 14.34 -16.67 24.55
CA GLU A 549 15.80 -16.59 24.63
C GLU A 549 16.47 -16.52 23.25
N GLY A 550 15.72 -16.77 22.17
CA GLY A 550 16.28 -16.99 20.83
C GLY A 550 15.96 -15.93 19.79
N VAL A 551 15.18 -14.89 20.14
CA VAL A 551 14.87 -13.77 19.25
C VAL A 551 15.84 -12.63 19.47
N ILE A 552 16.58 -12.27 18.43
CA ILE A 552 17.57 -11.21 18.45
C ILE A 552 17.17 -10.12 17.45
N ASN A 553 17.07 -8.90 17.95
CA ASN A 553 16.89 -7.72 17.11
C ASN A 553 18.25 -7.05 16.89
N TYR A 554 18.42 -6.42 15.73
CA TYR A 554 19.68 -5.79 15.35
C TYR A 554 19.48 -4.31 15.03
N MET A 555 20.24 -3.46 15.70
CA MET A 555 20.33 -2.03 15.39
C MET A 555 21.61 -1.74 14.62
N PHE A 556 21.46 -1.39 13.35
CA PHE A 556 22.54 -0.91 12.50
C PHE A 556 22.64 0.60 12.67
N THR A 557 23.83 1.08 13.03
CA THR A 557 24.19 2.49 13.06
C THR A 557 25.24 2.74 12.00
N PHE A 558 24.86 3.51 10.98
CA PHE A 558 25.75 3.92 9.90
C PHE A 558 26.54 5.16 10.34
N GLY A 559 27.75 5.34 9.79
CA GLY A 559 28.76 6.29 10.32
C GLY A 559 28.36 7.76 10.48
N ASN A 560 27.21 8.19 9.98
CA ASN A 560 26.66 9.54 10.13
C ASN A 560 25.44 9.62 11.07
N GLY A 561 25.15 8.53 11.81
CA GLY A 561 24.02 8.47 12.75
C GLY A 561 22.69 8.07 12.11
N PHE A 562 22.69 7.53 10.89
CA PHE A 562 21.51 6.87 10.35
C PHE A 562 21.30 5.52 11.06
N HIS A 563 20.07 5.24 11.47
CA HIS A 563 19.72 4.06 12.26
C HIS A 563 18.71 3.17 11.54
N LEU A 564 19.05 1.89 11.39
CA LEU A 564 18.17 0.85 10.85
C LEU A 564 17.95 -0.23 11.92
N LEU A 565 16.70 -0.45 12.29
CA LEU A 565 16.28 -1.53 13.18
C LEU A 565 15.75 -2.71 12.38
N PHE A 566 16.23 -3.91 12.69
CA PHE A 566 15.67 -5.16 12.22
C PHE A 566 15.14 -5.98 13.40
N ALA A 567 13.86 -6.32 13.33
CA ALA A 567 13.21 -7.31 14.18
C ALA A 567 12.46 -8.26 13.23
N ASP A 568 12.52 -9.56 13.47
CA ASP A 568 11.90 -10.57 12.62
C ASP A 568 10.73 -11.30 13.32
N SER A 569 10.46 -10.96 14.58
CA SER A 569 9.26 -11.41 15.31
C SER A 569 8.63 -10.28 16.13
N PRO A 570 7.28 -10.12 16.12
CA PRO A 570 6.57 -9.11 16.90
C PRO A 570 6.14 -9.68 18.26
N GLY A 571 7.06 -9.73 19.23
CA GLY A 571 6.76 -10.12 20.61
C GLY A 571 6.55 -8.93 21.56
N PRO A 572 6.17 -9.20 22.83
CA PRO A 572 6.09 -8.18 23.86
C PRO A 572 7.45 -7.52 24.06
N ILE A 573 7.45 -6.19 24.10
CA ILE A 573 8.68 -5.42 24.17
C ILE A 573 9.50 -5.72 25.45
N THR A 574 10.78 -6.00 25.26
CA THR A 574 11.74 -6.36 26.31
C THR A 574 12.38 -5.12 26.96
N ASP A 575 12.97 -5.30 28.15
CA ASP A 575 13.77 -4.25 28.79
C ASP A 575 15.04 -3.93 27.99
N ALA A 576 15.62 -4.92 27.30
CA ALA A 576 16.77 -4.71 26.42
C ALA A 576 16.41 -3.82 25.22
N GLN A 577 15.24 -4.03 24.60
CA GLN A 577 14.73 -3.17 23.54
C GLN A 577 14.45 -1.74 24.05
N ARG A 578 13.85 -1.59 25.24
CA ARG A 578 13.66 -0.28 25.87
C ARG A 578 14.98 0.44 26.14
N ALA A 579 15.98 -0.27 26.68
CA ALA A 579 17.30 0.28 26.94
C ALA A 579 18.02 0.70 25.65
N LEU A 580 17.89 -0.07 24.57
CA LEU A 580 18.41 0.29 23.26
C LEU A 580 17.74 1.54 22.69
N ALA A 581 16.41 1.62 22.76
CA ALA A 581 15.67 2.79 22.30
C ALA A 581 16.05 4.08 23.06
N GLN A 582 16.49 3.98 24.32
CA GLN A 582 17.00 5.14 25.06
C GLN A 582 18.36 5.64 24.55
N LYS A 583 19.17 4.78 23.92
CA LYS A 583 20.47 5.15 23.33
C LYS A 583 20.32 5.80 21.94
N VAL A 584 19.23 5.49 21.24
CA VAL A 584 19.00 5.88 19.84
C VAL A 584 17.87 6.89 19.77
N PRO A 585 18.14 8.19 19.57
CA PRO A 585 17.12 9.25 19.66
C PRO A 585 16.04 9.16 18.58
N ALA A 586 16.35 8.57 17.43
CA ALA A 586 15.40 8.30 16.36
C ALA A 586 15.87 7.11 15.51
N VAL A 587 14.94 6.24 15.12
CA VAL A 587 15.17 5.22 14.10
C VAL A 587 14.74 5.77 12.75
N ASP A 588 15.58 5.65 11.73
CA ASP A 588 15.24 6.15 10.39
C ASP A 588 14.42 5.11 9.63
N VAL A 589 14.84 3.84 9.71
CA VAL A 589 14.19 2.70 9.07
C VAL A 589 14.01 1.57 10.07
N ALA A 590 12.80 1.03 10.20
CA ALA A 590 12.55 -0.20 10.93
C ALA A 590 11.94 -1.26 10.01
N MET A 591 12.46 -2.47 10.09
CA MET A 591 11.88 -3.67 9.47
C MET A 591 11.19 -4.43 10.58
N LEU A 592 9.86 -4.44 10.55
CA LEU A 592 9.04 -4.99 11.61
C LEU A 592 8.01 -5.94 11.00
N PRO A 593 7.94 -7.21 11.42
CA PRO A 593 6.87 -8.09 11.03
C PRO A 593 5.57 -7.75 11.75
N TYR A 594 4.48 -8.28 11.25
CA TYR A 594 3.33 -8.61 12.06
C TYR A 594 2.87 -10.01 11.68
N PHE A 595 2.30 -10.73 12.63
CA PHE A 595 1.66 -12.00 12.36
C PHE A 595 0.32 -11.99 13.06
N ASP A 596 -0.76 -12.23 12.32
CA ASP A 596 -2.15 -12.07 12.75
C ASP A 596 -2.53 -10.61 13.07
N PHE A 597 -3.76 -10.22 12.74
CA PHE A 597 -4.20 -8.84 12.98
C PHE A 597 -4.46 -8.56 14.48
N ASP A 598 -5.06 -9.50 15.21
CA ASP A 598 -5.43 -9.29 16.62
C ASP A 598 -4.22 -9.40 17.54
N ALA A 599 -3.40 -10.43 17.34
CA ALA A 599 -2.25 -10.71 18.19
C ALA A 599 -0.97 -9.98 17.75
N GLY A 600 -0.82 -9.67 16.45
CA GLY A 600 0.41 -9.10 15.89
C GLY A 600 0.44 -7.58 15.84
N ILE A 601 -0.70 -6.91 15.65
CA ILE A 601 -0.74 -5.43 15.54
C ILE A 601 -0.38 -4.74 16.87
N PRO A 602 -0.88 -5.16 18.05
CA PRO A 602 -0.51 -4.51 19.31
C PRO A 602 1.00 -4.49 19.59
N PRO A 603 1.76 -5.61 19.52
CA PRO A 603 3.21 -5.57 19.71
C PRO A 603 3.95 -4.78 18.61
N LEU A 604 3.48 -4.83 17.35
CA LEU A 604 4.00 -3.97 16.28
C LEU A 604 3.86 -2.48 16.65
N ALA A 605 2.68 -2.06 17.09
CA ALA A 605 2.42 -0.68 17.49
C ALA A 605 3.29 -0.25 18.68
N GLU A 606 3.54 -1.13 19.65
CA GLU A 606 4.45 -0.86 20.77
C GLU A 606 5.91 -0.71 20.32
N LEU A 607 6.38 -1.52 19.37
CA LEU A 607 7.70 -1.36 18.77
C LEU A 607 7.82 0.01 18.07
N VAL A 608 6.80 0.41 17.31
CA VAL A 608 6.77 1.73 16.66
C VAL A 608 6.75 2.87 17.67
N LYS A 609 5.95 2.80 18.74
CA LYS A 609 5.96 3.83 19.80
C LYS A 609 7.33 3.95 20.49
N THR A 610 8.00 2.82 20.66
CA THR A 610 9.27 2.75 21.38
C THR A 610 10.42 3.30 20.55
N PHE A 611 10.56 2.81 19.31
CA PHE A 611 11.68 3.16 18.44
C PHE A 611 11.43 4.39 17.56
N LYS A 612 10.17 4.82 17.43
CA LYS A 612 9.72 6.01 16.68
C LYS A 612 10.32 6.07 15.27
N PRO A 613 10.20 5.00 14.46
CA PRO A 613 10.81 4.95 13.15
C PRO A 613 10.21 6.00 12.20
N SER A 614 11.03 6.60 11.36
CA SER A 614 10.55 7.47 10.28
C SER A 614 9.89 6.67 9.16
N THR A 615 10.43 5.48 8.85
CA THR A 615 9.91 4.55 7.84
C THR A 615 9.84 3.14 8.41
N VAL A 616 8.75 2.42 8.15
CA VAL A 616 8.55 1.01 8.52
C VAL A 616 8.37 0.15 7.27
N PHE A 617 9.15 -0.92 7.16
CA PHE A 617 8.95 -2.01 6.23
C PHE A 617 8.23 -3.13 6.97
N LEU A 618 7.05 -3.51 6.48
CA LEU A 618 6.29 -4.61 7.06
C LEU A 618 6.79 -5.95 6.51
N GLY A 619 7.19 -6.86 7.40
CA GLY A 619 7.53 -8.25 7.07
C GLY A 619 6.41 -9.23 7.40
N HIS A 620 6.60 -10.52 7.06
CA HIS A 620 5.67 -11.65 7.33
C HIS A 620 4.31 -11.58 6.61
N HIS A 621 4.02 -10.51 5.87
CA HIS A 621 2.73 -10.33 5.23
C HIS A 621 2.52 -11.17 3.97
N ASP A 622 3.57 -11.79 3.41
CA ASP A 622 3.48 -12.74 2.30
C ASP A 622 3.62 -14.20 2.77
N ALA A 623 3.18 -14.50 4.00
CA ALA A 623 3.43 -15.78 4.67
C ALA A 623 2.56 -16.96 4.17
N GLU A 624 2.78 -18.16 4.70
CA GLU A 624 1.93 -19.33 4.43
C GLU A 624 0.60 -19.29 5.21
N GLY A 625 -0.37 -20.13 4.82
CA GLY A 625 -1.58 -20.39 5.62
C GLY A 625 -2.54 -19.20 5.74
N THR A 626 -2.93 -18.86 6.97
CA THR A 626 -3.87 -17.76 7.35
C THR A 626 -3.45 -16.38 6.83
N MET A 627 -2.17 -16.21 6.46
CA MET A 627 -1.56 -14.95 6.08
C MET A 627 -0.96 -14.97 4.67
N LYS A 628 -1.46 -15.85 3.80
CA LYS A 628 -1.07 -15.86 2.38
C LYS A 628 -1.44 -14.54 1.72
N TRP A 629 -0.47 -13.63 1.71
CA TRP A 629 -0.66 -12.22 1.39
C TRP A 629 -1.71 -11.57 2.32
N ALA A 630 -1.34 -11.35 3.57
CA ALA A 630 -2.10 -10.47 4.44
C ALA A 630 -2.02 -9.02 3.94
N SER A 631 -3.12 -8.28 4.07
CA SER A 631 -3.10 -6.86 3.76
C SER A 631 -2.23 -6.09 4.76
N ASN A 632 -1.38 -5.22 4.23
CA ASN A 632 -0.59 -4.26 5.00
C ASN A 632 -1.44 -3.07 5.51
N TYR A 633 -2.70 -2.98 5.10
CA TYR A 633 -3.56 -1.84 5.40
C TYR A 633 -3.93 -1.71 6.89
N PRO A 634 -4.40 -2.75 7.61
CA PRO A 634 -4.67 -2.64 9.04
C PRO A 634 -3.44 -2.28 9.90
N PRO A 635 -2.28 -2.94 9.76
CA PRO A 635 -1.10 -2.55 10.53
C PRO A 635 -0.60 -1.15 10.15
N ALA A 636 -0.71 -0.73 8.88
CA ALA A 636 -0.32 0.62 8.49
C ALA A 636 -1.21 1.70 9.12
N LEU A 637 -2.53 1.46 9.25
CA LEU A 637 -3.42 2.36 9.99
C LEU A 637 -3.06 2.41 11.48
N ALA A 638 -2.82 1.26 12.12
CA ALA A 638 -2.42 1.21 13.51
C ALA A 638 -1.09 1.95 13.77
N ILE A 639 -0.12 1.81 12.86
CA ILE A 639 1.15 2.56 12.88
C ILE A 639 0.88 4.07 12.79
N ARG A 640 0.06 4.51 11.84
CA ARG A 640 -0.29 5.92 11.66
C ARG A 640 -0.96 6.48 12.92
N ASP A 641 -1.84 5.72 13.56
CA ASP A 641 -2.59 6.19 14.72
C ASP A 641 -1.68 6.38 15.95
N VAL A 642 -0.62 5.58 16.09
CA VAL A 642 0.35 5.72 17.20
C VAL A 642 1.57 6.59 16.86
N SER A 643 1.88 6.74 15.58
CA SER A 643 2.98 7.56 15.06
C SER A 643 2.63 8.18 13.70
N PRO A 644 1.89 9.31 13.67
CA PRO A 644 1.34 9.87 12.43
C PRO A 644 2.37 10.31 11.37
N ARG A 645 3.64 10.46 11.77
CA ARG A 645 4.73 10.85 10.86
C ARG A 645 5.45 9.65 10.25
N THR A 646 5.23 8.45 10.76
CA THR A 646 5.86 7.23 10.27
C THR A 646 5.25 6.85 8.93
N ARG A 647 6.12 6.63 7.93
CA ARG A 647 5.73 6.09 6.63
C ARG A 647 5.73 4.58 6.69
N THR A 648 4.65 3.94 6.28
CA THR A 648 4.61 2.49 6.09
C THR A 648 4.86 2.17 4.63
N MET A 649 5.80 1.26 4.36
CA MET A 649 6.20 0.86 3.02
C MET A 649 5.58 -0.47 2.65
N ASP A 650 4.78 -0.46 1.58
CA ASP A 650 4.31 -1.68 0.92
C ASP A 650 5.27 -1.99 -0.24
N VAL A 651 6.34 -2.72 0.06
CA VAL A 651 7.38 -3.04 -0.93
C VAL A 651 7.10 -4.37 -1.60
N ILE A 652 7.33 -4.44 -2.91
CA ILE A 652 7.32 -5.69 -3.66
C ILE A 652 8.73 -6.27 -3.76
N TYR A 653 8.84 -7.59 -3.90
CA TYR A 653 10.11 -8.31 -3.90
C TYR A 653 11.18 -7.66 -4.76
N ARG A 654 12.39 -7.56 -4.19
CA ARG A 654 13.63 -7.05 -4.80
C ARG A 654 13.64 -5.57 -5.21
N THR A 655 12.54 -4.85 -5.02
CA THR A 655 12.48 -3.40 -5.29
C THR A 655 13.46 -2.70 -4.37
N PRO A 656 14.45 -1.96 -4.90
CA PRO A 656 15.37 -1.23 -4.06
C PRO A 656 14.65 -0.02 -3.46
N VAL A 657 14.71 0.10 -2.15
CA VAL A 657 14.42 1.36 -1.46
C VAL A 657 15.75 1.91 -0.97
N CYS A 658 16.16 3.02 -1.56
CA CYS A 658 17.41 3.68 -1.23
C CYS A 658 17.16 4.84 -0.29
N PHE A 659 18.02 4.97 0.70
CA PHE A 659 18.06 6.12 1.60
C PHE A 659 19.43 6.78 1.51
N ASN A 660 19.44 8.10 1.52
CA ASN A 660 20.66 8.85 1.73
C ASN A 660 20.83 9.02 3.24
N THR A 661 21.87 8.42 3.81
CA THR A 661 22.08 8.35 5.25
C THR A 661 22.25 9.73 5.90
N ALA A 662 22.71 10.74 5.14
CA ALA A 662 23.00 12.08 5.67
C ALA A 662 21.77 12.99 5.63
N SER A 663 21.11 13.06 4.47
CA SER A 663 19.91 13.89 4.26
C SER A 663 18.61 13.22 4.71
N LYS A 664 18.63 11.89 4.91
CA LYS A 664 17.48 11.04 5.22
C LYS A 664 16.43 11.00 4.11
N GLU A 665 16.75 11.54 2.93
CA GLU A 665 15.90 11.40 1.75
C GLU A 665 15.80 9.93 1.32
N MET A 666 14.70 9.58 0.67
CA MET A 666 14.41 8.23 0.20
C MET A 666 13.98 8.23 -1.27
N VAL A 667 14.40 7.21 -2.01
CA VAL A 667 13.83 6.87 -3.33
C VAL A 667 13.41 5.41 -3.33
N VAL A 668 12.22 5.15 -3.86
CA VAL A 668 11.81 3.80 -4.23
C VAL A 668 12.19 3.65 -5.70
N GLY A 669 13.11 2.75 -5.99
CA GLY A 669 13.44 2.37 -7.35
C GLY A 669 12.31 1.57 -7.97
N TRP A 670 12.39 1.40 -9.30
CA TRP A 670 11.37 0.87 -10.19
C TRP A 670 10.40 1.93 -10.72
#